data_AF-A0A3A8J3R9-F1
#
_entry.id   AF-A0A3A8J3R9-F1
#
_cell.length_a   1.000
_cell.length_b   1.000
_cell.length_c   1.000
_cell.angle_alpha   90.00
_cell.angle_beta   90.00
_cell.angle_gamma   90.00
#
_symmetry.space_group_name_H-M   'P 1'
#
loop_
_entity.id
_entity.type
_entity.pdbx_description
1 polymer ?
#
loop_
_entity_poly.entity_id
_entity_poly.type
_entity_poly.pdbx_seq_one_letter_code
_entity_poly.pdbx_strand_id
1 'polypeptide(L)'
;MADVRPVIGMGALLEIISDKAELAKGAEMFDRKLLANLSRYENRLFADAAGSGATPYKVSLVFGEARSDVKGRCSCMAARSRPFCKHAAALLVAWARAPDAFVTAESAPVAPGGTGTKKSVKKGKAETGELMKAGVAQVSTLVRELGLSGVASLGAERPEQVRALGEALRANGLRRLSARAVELAGLLDAAVARTGTFEAPAFTDLVADMLLTARKVEKHLGGDALESRHVEELIGKTWTKKDRAPVTGLTLVEYAFSSRVTPDRFLIRESRFVDLVSGGHYSEKQILPAMLKTVVPKKSHAGYVLQGATGGQYPGFAPHRLDLEEWTGGSPVDRKPLERLLEVALPDVSAAMAAFQEHRKDVFAPDLLPVVVRVETLLASGSRSQFVDGAGRALFLPADASLEEPLSAALEGSKLLAVLGDVGLEAALPTLFPLAVVVETPEGLGLRALGRAEDAPVVSRRRGRVRPPVTPSALPRSGWSEAARAAGASRAAIALAEVRDELADAFASGLAAVGTRTVEPLVARLRELGLEKPGALLEALAQRPDPGERLDDFIKVYQVLGIALVRLSGAVQVEVSALESVPTHPSIHVQRPEVALSPGEAMVRRARGELTRYEAAAHAARYYASLGVDALMRDYYPTWSDGAASAFVARVVATRGEAALESVKGALAEHHSRMVRRTALRTLGAMGGPQARRELDAMTRGGHDAGLRLFAKETLEDVRSRESGEAAVAELMRIRREKVQPFAQAALSESTKEARAAAVNTLADHGAVAMPVLRQVLYGDPSREVRRDAAQALARMGDSEVIDRFVNMVQARSANDDDAKTAVYALGMLGDVRGAEALLAAFADGWKPGVVAESMRTLGLALLQPALNLAESRPEVLERQALRGLFETFPTAPLAKELLARVEASLGHPDLVDRAAVYLKLAAQNAAVGKQVAARLLELPAVSGDKALARLAKKVLG
;
A
#
# COMPACT_ATOMS: atom_id res chain seq x y z
N MET A 1 -10.87 -6.88 -66.76
CA MET A 1 -11.25 -6.33 -65.43
C MET A 1 -12.02 -5.05 -65.69
N ALA A 2 -13.22 -4.93 -65.13
CA ALA A 2 -14.18 -3.90 -65.51
C ALA A 2 -13.69 -2.48 -65.12
N ASP A 3 -13.74 -1.55 -66.08
CA ASP A 3 -13.55 -0.11 -65.87
C ASP A 3 -14.57 0.45 -64.87
N VAL A 4 -14.29 1.60 -64.23
CA VAL A 4 -15.29 2.28 -63.38
C VAL A 4 -16.57 2.50 -64.20
N ARG A 5 -17.66 1.83 -63.81
CA ARG A 5 -18.96 1.83 -64.50
C ARG A 5 -19.54 3.25 -64.64
N PRO A 6 -20.42 3.50 -65.63
CA PRO A 6 -20.98 4.82 -65.88
C PRO A 6 -21.71 5.39 -64.66
N VAL A 7 -21.61 6.72 -64.53
CA VAL A 7 -22.07 7.59 -63.44
C VAL A 7 -23.42 7.15 -62.85
N ILE A 8 -23.45 6.99 -61.52
CA ILE A 8 -24.66 6.61 -60.79
C ILE A 8 -25.58 7.83 -60.69
N GLY A 9 -26.74 7.79 -61.35
CA GLY A 9 -27.76 8.82 -61.20
C GLY A 9 -28.22 8.98 -59.74
N MET A 10 -28.49 10.21 -59.29
CA MET A 10 -28.79 10.55 -57.88
C MET A 10 -29.86 9.67 -57.22
N GLY A 11 -30.87 9.20 -57.97
CA GLY A 11 -31.92 8.31 -57.46
C GLY A 11 -31.42 6.92 -57.05
N ALA A 12 -30.30 6.45 -57.61
CA ALA A 12 -29.72 5.14 -57.33
C ALA A 12 -28.70 5.14 -56.17
N LEU A 13 -28.37 6.31 -55.58
CA LEU A 13 -27.47 6.38 -54.42
C LEU A 13 -28.09 5.75 -53.16
N LEU A 14 -29.42 5.80 -53.04
CA LEU A 14 -30.16 5.19 -51.93
C LEU A 14 -30.20 3.66 -51.99
N GLU A 15 -29.94 3.06 -53.16
CA GLU A 15 -29.80 1.61 -53.30
C GLU A 15 -28.44 1.10 -52.77
N ILE A 16 -27.44 1.99 -52.69
CA ILE A 16 -26.08 1.69 -52.21
C ILE A 16 -25.89 2.12 -50.75
N ILE A 17 -26.41 3.31 -50.40
CA ILE A 17 -26.33 3.88 -49.05
C ILE A 17 -27.75 3.95 -48.49
N SER A 18 -28.15 2.92 -47.75
CA SER A 18 -29.47 2.83 -47.13
C SER A 18 -29.68 3.84 -45.99
N ASP A 19 -28.60 4.36 -45.40
CA ASP A 19 -28.65 5.39 -44.35
C ASP A 19 -28.81 6.79 -44.98
N LYS A 20 -30.07 7.27 -45.02
CA LYS A 20 -30.43 8.58 -45.56
C LYS A 20 -29.74 9.74 -44.84
N ALA A 21 -29.46 9.61 -43.54
CA ALA A 21 -28.83 10.67 -42.76
C ALA A 21 -27.33 10.79 -43.08
N GLU A 22 -26.62 9.68 -43.25
CA GLU A 22 -25.21 9.70 -43.66
C GLU A 22 -25.03 10.09 -45.13
N LEU A 23 -25.98 9.74 -46.00
CA LEU A 23 -25.99 10.22 -47.38
C LEU A 23 -26.18 11.75 -47.44
N ALA A 24 -27.11 12.31 -46.64
CA ALA A 24 -27.32 13.76 -46.56
C ALA A 24 -26.07 14.50 -46.06
N LYS A 25 -25.43 13.99 -45.00
CA LYS A 25 -24.14 14.53 -44.50
C LYS A 25 -23.03 14.43 -45.53
N GLY A 26 -22.99 13.33 -46.29
CA GLY A 26 -22.02 13.14 -47.37
C GLY A 26 -22.19 14.16 -48.49
N ALA A 27 -23.43 14.41 -48.91
CA ALA A 27 -23.75 15.44 -49.90
C ALA A 27 -23.36 16.85 -49.42
N GLU A 28 -23.69 17.20 -48.17
CA GLU A 28 -23.31 18.48 -47.57
C GLU A 28 -21.77 18.66 -47.52
N MET A 29 -21.02 17.59 -47.21
CA MET A 29 -19.56 17.63 -47.22
C MET A 29 -18.98 17.86 -48.62
N PHE A 30 -19.58 17.26 -49.65
CA PHE A 30 -19.18 17.51 -51.04
C PHE A 30 -19.51 18.95 -51.46
N ASP A 31 -20.71 19.45 -51.14
CA ASP A 31 -21.16 20.80 -51.48
C ASP A 31 -20.29 21.88 -50.81
N ARG A 32 -19.75 21.59 -49.61
CA ARG A 32 -18.76 22.43 -48.92
C ARG A 32 -17.32 22.26 -49.40
N LYS A 33 -17.08 21.50 -50.47
CA LYS A 33 -15.76 21.22 -51.07
C LYS A 33 -14.74 20.64 -50.06
N LEU A 34 -15.20 19.79 -49.15
CA LEU A 34 -14.36 19.18 -48.10
C LEU A 34 -13.65 17.88 -48.53
N LEU A 35 -13.63 17.60 -49.84
CA LEU A 35 -12.88 16.50 -50.46
C LEU A 35 -11.77 17.08 -51.34
N ALA A 36 -10.57 16.54 -51.20
CA ALA A 36 -9.40 16.86 -52.01
C ALA A 36 -8.80 15.58 -52.62
N ASN A 37 -7.95 15.73 -53.63
CA ASN A 37 -7.22 14.63 -54.25
C ASN A 37 -8.13 13.51 -54.79
N LEU A 38 -9.22 13.89 -55.47
CA LEU A 38 -10.14 12.97 -56.12
C LEU A 38 -9.41 12.22 -57.24
N SER A 39 -9.28 10.90 -57.09
CA SER A 39 -8.60 10.08 -58.08
C SER A 39 -9.30 8.74 -58.29
N ARG A 40 -9.14 8.19 -59.49
CA ARG A 40 -9.67 6.88 -59.87
C ARG A 40 -8.54 5.98 -60.36
N TYR A 41 -8.57 4.72 -59.96
CA TYR A 41 -7.64 3.69 -60.42
C TYR A 41 -8.41 2.36 -60.52
N GLU A 42 -8.47 1.79 -61.73
CA GLU A 42 -9.27 0.59 -62.04
C GLU A 42 -10.70 0.72 -61.49
N ASN A 43 -11.22 -0.26 -60.76
CA ASN A 43 -12.57 -0.24 -60.16
C ASN A 43 -12.65 0.51 -58.81
N ARG A 44 -11.75 1.47 -58.55
CA ARG A 44 -11.63 2.15 -57.25
C ARG A 44 -11.59 3.67 -57.38
N LEU A 45 -12.15 4.32 -56.37
CA LEU A 45 -12.07 5.77 -56.17
C LEU A 45 -11.36 6.08 -54.88
N PHE A 46 -10.66 7.21 -54.83
CA PHE A 46 -9.91 7.68 -53.68
C PHE A 46 -10.12 9.18 -53.47
N ALA A 47 -10.09 9.61 -52.21
CA ALA A 47 -10.11 11.01 -51.83
C ALA A 47 -9.55 11.22 -50.42
N ASP A 48 -9.12 12.46 -50.18
CA ASP A 48 -8.78 12.98 -48.87
C ASP A 48 -9.95 13.81 -48.35
N ALA A 49 -10.54 13.41 -47.22
CA ALA A 49 -11.69 14.09 -46.62
C ALA A 49 -11.30 14.87 -45.37
N ALA A 50 -11.63 16.15 -45.31
CA ALA A 50 -11.45 16.96 -44.12
C ALA A 50 -12.35 16.45 -42.97
N GLY A 51 -11.83 16.44 -41.74
CA GLY A 51 -12.56 15.90 -40.58
C GLY A 51 -11.95 16.31 -39.24
N SER A 52 -12.39 15.70 -38.14
CA SER A 52 -11.99 16.07 -36.77
C SER A 52 -10.58 15.64 -36.35
N GLY A 53 -9.78 15.10 -37.26
CA GLY A 53 -8.39 14.71 -37.01
C GLY A 53 -7.41 15.74 -37.56
N ALA A 54 -6.19 15.81 -37.01
CA ALA A 54 -5.13 16.72 -37.45
C ALA A 54 -4.66 16.47 -38.90
N THR A 55 -4.95 15.29 -39.46
CA THR A 55 -4.67 14.92 -40.86
C THR A 55 -5.98 14.55 -41.59
N PRO A 56 -6.15 14.91 -42.88
CA PRO A 56 -7.31 14.49 -43.67
C PRO A 56 -7.50 12.97 -43.68
N TYR A 57 -8.75 12.51 -43.59
CA TYR A 57 -9.05 11.10 -43.63
C TYR A 57 -8.90 10.56 -45.05
N LYS A 58 -8.17 9.46 -45.20
CA LYS A 58 -8.10 8.72 -46.47
C LYS A 58 -9.41 7.96 -46.65
N VAL A 59 -10.03 8.12 -47.81
CA VAL A 59 -11.29 7.46 -48.18
C VAL A 59 -11.10 6.73 -49.49
N SER A 60 -11.64 5.52 -49.61
CA SER A 60 -11.69 4.80 -50.87
C SER A 60 -13.01 4.06 -51.06
N LEU A 61 -13.47 3.97 -52.30
CA LEU A 61 -14.59 3.12 -52.70
C LEU A 61 -14.10 2.05 -53.67
N VAL A 62 -14.63 0.83 -53.54
CA VAL A 62 -14.37 -0.28 -54.46
C VAL A 62 -15.69 -0.73 -55.06
N PHE A 63 -15.76 -0.79 -56.39
CA PHE A 63 -16.95 -1.20 -57.15
C PHE A 63 -16.86 -2.67 -57.55
N GLY A 64 -17.90 -3.44 -57.22
CA GLY A 64 -18.06 -4.85 -57.59
C GLY A 64 -18.90 -5.08 -58.84
N GLU A 65 -19.34 -6.32 -59.05
CA GLU A 65 -20.03 -6.75 -60.27
C GLU A 65 -21.53 -6.39 -60.31
N ALA A 66 -22.18 -6.13 -59.18
CA ALA A 66 -23.56 -5.64 -59.13
C ALA A 66 -23.61 -4.10 -58.96
N ARG A 67 -24.67 -3.44 -59.45
CA ARG A 67 -24.81 -1.96 -59.35
C ARG A 67 -24.82 -1.46 -57.91
N SER A 68 -25.34 -2.26 -56.98
CA SER A 68 -25.40 -1.97 -55.54
C SER A 68 -24.16 -2.43 -54.76
N ASP A 69 -23.24 -3.19 -55.38
CA ASP A 69 -22.05 -3.73 -54.70
C ASP A 69 -20.92 -2.70 -54.69
N VAL A 70 -21.02 -1.72 -53.79
CA VAL A 70 -19.98 -0.72 -53.53
C VAL A 70 -19.52 -0.84 -52.08
N LYS A 71 -18.21 -0.96 -51.87
CA LYS A 71 -17.63 -1.07 -50.53
C LYS A 71 -16.83 0.17 -50.20
N GLY A 72 -17.28 0.91 -49.18
CA GLY A 72 -16.58 2.07 -48.65
C GLY A 72 -15.55 1.71 -47.58
N ARG A 73 -14.35 2.27 -47.68
CA ARG A 73 -13.33 2.27 -46.62
C ARG A 73 -12.91 3.70 -46.32
N CYS A 74 -12.73 3.99 -45.04
CA CYS A 74 -12.29 5.31 -44.58
C CYS A 74 -11.46 5.15 -43.30
N SER A 75 -10.44 5.98 -43.13
CA SER A 75 -9.62 6.00 -41.91
C SER A 75 -10.31 6.63 -40.69
N CYS A 76 -11.53 7.15 -40.83
CA CYS A 76 -12.28 7.72 -39.71
C CYS A 76 -12.81 6.66 -38.75
N MET A 77 -13.04 7.04 -37.49
CA MET A 77 -13.54 6.12 -36.45
C MET A 77 -14.90 5.51 -36.80
N ALA A 78 -15.80 6.30 -37.42
CA ALA A 78 -17.14 5.85 -37.78
C ALA A 78 -17.13 4.67 -38.77
N ALA A 79 -16.14 4.60 -39.67
CA ALA A 79 -16.03 3.51 -40.65
C ALA A 79 -15.76 2.13 -40.03
N ARG A 80 -15.45 2.06 -38.73
CA ARG A 80 -15.28 0.78 -38.00
C ARG A 80 -16.60 0.15 -37.57
N SER A 81 -17.70 0.92 -37.54
CA SER A 81 -18.99 0.45 -37.02
C SER A 81 -20.14 0.56 -38.03
N ARG A 82 -19.89 1.09 -39.23
CA ARG A 82 -20.90 1.20 -40.29
C ARG A 82 -20.25 1.09 -41.67
N PRO A 83 -20.96 0.52 -42.68
CA PRO A 83 -20.41 0.27 -44.01
C PRO A 83 -20.14 1.55 -44.81
N PHE A 84 -20.97 2.60 -44.63
CA PHE A 84 -20.75 3.92 -45.20
C PHE A 84 -20.76 4.98 -44.11
N CYS A 85 -19.63 5.67 -43.92
CA CYS A 85 -19.56 6.89 -43.12
C CYS A 85 -19.82 8.11 -44.02
N LYS A 86 -20.13 9.27 -43.44
CA LYS A 86 -20.28 10.54 -44.19
C LYS A 86 -19.16 10.82 -45.21
N HIS A 87 -17.91 10.43 -44.94
CA HIS A 87 -16.80 10.64 -45.88
C HIS A 87 -16.85 9.68 -47.08
N ALA A 88 -17.19 8.41 -46.86
CA ALA A 88 -17.38 7.44 -47.94
C ALA A 88 -18.63 7.78 -48.77
N ALA A 89 -19.69 8.26 -48.12
CA ALA A 89 -20.87 8.79 -48.80
C ALA A 89 -20.52 10.04 -49.64
N ALA A 90 -19.73 10.97 -49.10
CA ALA A 90 -19.28 12.15 -49.83
C ALA A 90 -18.48 11.79 -51.10
N LEU A 91 -17.60 10.78 -51.02
CA LEU A 91 -16.83 10.32 -52.17
C LEU A 91 -17.72 9.71 -53.26
N LEU A 92 -18.78 8.99 -52.86
CA LEU A 92 -19.75 8.41 -53.81
C LEU A 92 -20.63 9.50 -54.45
N VAL A 93 -21.03 10.52 -53.67
CA VAL A 93 -21.74 11.70 -54.16
C VAL A 93 -20.88 12.50 -55.14
N ALA A 94 -19.59 12.67 -54.84
CA ALA A 94 -18.65 13.33 -55.74
C ALA A 94 -18.56 12.60 -57.10
N TRP A 95 -18.49 11.27 -57.09
CA TRP A 95 -18.49 10.48 -58.33
C TRP A 95 -19.81 10.59 -59.11
N ALA A 96 -20.94 10.69 -58.40
CA ALA A 96 -22.26 10.83 -59.03
C ALA A 96 -22.51 12.22 -59.62
N ARG A 97 -22.00 13.30 -58.98
CA ARG A 97 -22.27 14.69 -59.37
C ARG A 97 -21.19 15.32 -60.24
N ALA A 98 -19.94 14.92 -60.08
CA ALA A 98 -18.79 15.50 -60.76
C ALA A 98 -17.73 14.44 -61.09
N PRO A 99 -18.05 13.44 -61.94
CA PRO A 99 -17.13 12.37 -62.31
C PRO A 99 -15.85 12.90 -62.99
N ASP A 100 -15.97 13.98 -63.75
CA ASP A 100 -14.84 14.61 -64.47
C ASP A 100 -13.81 15.27 -63.53
N ALA A 101 -14.15 15.45 -62.25
CA ALA A 101 -13.24 15.97 -61.24
C ALA A 101 -12.19 14.94 -60.74
N PHE A 102 -12.29 13.68 -61.18
CA PHE A 102 -11.39 12.60 -60.75
C PHE A 102 -10.25 12.39 -61.74
N VAL A 103 -9.01 12.51 -61.23
CA VAL A 103 -7.81 12.23 -62.01
C VAL A 103 -7.60 10.72 -62.12
N THR A 104 -7.35 10.20 -63.33
CA THR A 104 -6.97 8.79 -63.54
C THR A 104 -5.53 8.58 -63.08
N ALA A 105 -5.31 7.79 -62.04
CA ALA A 105 -3.97 7.48 -61.54
C ALA A 105 -3.36 6.29 -62.32
N GLU A 106 -2.03 6.27 -62.48
CA GLU A 106 -1.29 5.15 -63.12
C GLU A 106 -1.02 3.99 -62.15
N SER A 107 -1.19 4.20 -60.84
CA SER A 107 -1.06 3.17 -59.79
C SER A 107 -2.02 3.44 -58.63
N ALA A 108 -2.43 2.40 -57.91
CA ALA A 108 -3.39 2.52 -56.80
C ALA A 108 -2.84 3.38 -55.64
N PRO A 109 -3.48 4.50 -55.28
CA PRO A 109 -3.15 5.26 -54.07
C PRO A 109 -3.32 4.40 -52.80
N VAL A 110 -2.57 4.73 -51.75
CA VAL A 110 -2.59 3.99 -50.47
C VAL A 110 -4.02 3.95 -49.90
N ALA A 111 -4.66 2.79 -49.96
CA ALA A 111 -6.03 2.60 -49.50
C ALA A 111 -6.13 2.68 -47.96
N PRO A 112 -7.26 3.16 -47.39
CA PRO A 112 -7.45 3.20 -45.95
C PRO A 112 -7.69 1.77 -45.44
N GLY A 113 -6.78 1.28 -44.60
CA GLY A 113 -6.96 0.02 -43.87
C GLY A 113 -6.63 -1.24 -44.67
N GLY A 114 -5.57 -1.24 -45.48
CA GLY A 114 -4.94 -2.49 -45.90
C GLY A 114 -4.36 -3.22 -44.68
N THR A 115 -5.02 -4.29 -44.25
CA THR A 115 -4.44 -5.36 -43.42
C THR A 115 -3.36 -6.07 -44.23
N GLY A 116 -2.23 -5.40 -44.43
CA GLY A 116 -0.99 -6.10 -44.55
C GLY A 116 -0.82 -6.84 -43.24
N THR A 117 -0.84 -8.18 -43.28
CA THR A 117 0.02 -8.94 -42.39
C THR A 117 1.30 -8.14 -42.25
N LYS A 118 1.62 -7.69 -41.03
CA LYS A 118 2.98 -7.26 -40.72
C LYS A 118 3.84 -8.49 -41.00
N LYS A 119 4.24 -8.70 -42.26
CA LYS A 119 5.64 -8.95 -42.51
C LYS A 119 6.27 -7.73 -41.86
N SER A 120 6.73 -7.93 -40.63
CA SER A 120 7.84 -7.15 -40.14
C SER A 120 8.83 -7.18 -41.30
N VAL A 121 8.91 -6.07 -42.05
CA VAL A 121 10.19 -5.71 -42.62
C VAL A 121 11.12 -5.88 -41.45
N LYS A 122 12.01 -6.87 -41.52
CA LYS A 122 13.06 -7.01 -40.52
C LYS A 122 13.73 -5.64 -40.55
N LYS A 123 13.40 -4.75 -39.61
CA LYS A 123 14.17 -3.53 -39.40
C LYS A 123 15.60 -4.03 -39.33
N GLY A 124 16.42 -3.60 -40.27
CA GLY A 124 17.83 -3.99 -40.25
C GLY A 124 18.38 -3.63 -38.88
N LYS A 125 19.35 -4.39 -38.35
CA LYS A 125 20.05 -3.99 -37.11
C LYS A 125 20.53 -2.54 -37.20
N ALA A 126 20.92 -2.09 -38.40
CA ALA A 126 21.26 -0.70 -38.72
C ALA A 126 20.10 0.29 -38.44
N GLU A 127 18.88 0.01 -38.91
CA GLU A 127 17.73 0.91 -38.72
C GLU A 127 17.30 1.04 -37.24
N THR A 128 17.38 -0.06 -36.48
CA THR A 128 17.11 -0.03 -35.03
C THR A 128 18.18 0.77 -34.27
N GLY A 129 19.46 0.61 -34.63
CA GLY A 129 20.55 1.38 -34.04
C GLY A 129 20.43 2.89 -34.31
N GLU A 130 20.07 3.28 -35.53
CA GLU A 130 19.86 4.69 -35.88
C GLU A 130 18.68 5.32 -35.13
N LEU A 131 17.58 4.58 -34.93
CA LEU A 131 16.45 5.04 -34.11
C LEU A 131 16.80 5.19 -32.63
N MET A 132 17.64 4.29 -32.09
CA MET A 132 18.17 4.44 -30.74
C MET A 132 19.07 5.67 -30.64
N LYS A 133 19.96 5.91 -31.62
CA LYS A 133 20.81 7.12 -31.67
C LYS A 133 19.97 8.38 -31.68
N ALA A 134 18.94 8.44 -32.52
CA ALA A 134 18.01 9.57 -32.59
C ALA A 134 17.29 9.81 -31.25
N GLY A 135 16.81 8.75 -30.60
CA GLY A 135 16.16 8.85 -29.28
C GLY A 135 17.11 9.33 -28.18
N VAL A 136 18.35 8.81 -28.15
CA VAL A 136 19.41 9.24 -27.21
C VAL A 136 19.79 10.70 -27.44
N ALA A 137 19.86 11.15 -28.70
CA ALA A 137 20.10 12.54 -29.04
C ALA A 137 18.95 13.45 -28.56
N GLN A 138 17.69 13.05 -28.77
CA GLN A 138 16.53 13.79 -28.27
C GLN A 138 16.53 13.93 -26.75
N VAL A 139 16.87 12.87 -26.02
CA VAL A 139 17.02 12.90 -24.56
C VAL A 139 18.15 13.84 -24.14
N SER A 140 19.29 13.78 -24.81
CA SER A 140 20.44 14.64 -24.51
C SER A 140 20.11 16.12 -24.74
N THR A 141 19.36 16.43 -25.81
CA THR A 141 18.85 17.78 -26.07
C THR A 141 17.86 18.21 -24.99
N LEU A 142 16.88 17.37 -24.64
CA LEU A 142 15.91 17.67 -23.59
C LEU A 142 16.59 17.98 -22.25
N VAL A 143 17.50 17.11 -21.82
CA VAL A 143 18.25 17.28 -20.56
C VAL A 143 19.08 18.56 -20.60
N ARG A 144 19.72 18.86 -21.74
CA ARG A 144 20.47 20.11 -21.91
C ARG A 144 19.57 21.34 -21.78
N GLU A 145 18.43 21.34 -22.46
CA GLU A 145 17.46 22.44 -22.39
C GLU A 145 16.94 22.65 -20.96
N LEU A 146 16.54 21.57 -20.28
CA LEU A 146 16.05 21.61 -18.91
C LEU A 146 17.13 22.02 -17.91
N GLY A 147 18.36 21.55 -18.07
CA GLY A 147 19.49 21.96 -17.22
C GLY A 147 19.86 23.43 -17.42
N LEU A 148 19.80 23.95 -18.64
CA LEU A 148 20.09 25.35 -18.93
C LEU A 148 19.00 26.30 -18.43
N SER A 149 17.74 25.99 -18.75
CA SER A 149 16.60 26.88 -18.47
C SER A 149 15.94 26.66 -17.10
N GLY A 150 16.18 25.52 -16.47
CA GLY A 150 15.46 25.12 -15.26
C GLY A 150 13.99 24.83 -15.52
N VAL A 151 13.19 24.85 -14.45
CA VAL A 151 11.75 24.56 -14.48
C VAL A 151 10.86 25.81 -14.32
N ALA A 152 11.43 26.95 -13.94
CA ALA A 152 10.67 28.16 -13.57
C ALA A 152 9.89 28.77 -14.76
N SER A 153 10.42 28.66 -15.98
CA SER A 153 9.84 29.21 -17.20
C SER A 153 9.25 28.13 -18.14
N LEU A 154 8.85 26.97 -17.60
CA LEU A 154 8.27 25.89 -18.38
C LEU A 154 6.91 26.25 -19.00
N GLY A 155 6.77 25.99 -20.29
CA GLY A 155 5.48 26.05 -20.97
C GLY A 155 4.55 24.90 -20.57
N ALA A 156 3.24 25.14 -20.58
CA ALA A 156 2.22 24.17 -20.17
C ALA A 156 2.22 22.87 -20.99
N GLU A 157 2.73 22.88 -22.21
CA GLU A 157 2.79 21.70 -23.09
C GLU A 157 4.02 20.81 -22.86
N ARG A 158 5.05 21.29 -22.14
CA ARG A 158 6.30 20.55 -21.98
C ARG A 158 6.11 19.16 -21.33
N PRO A 159 5.30 18.98 -20.26
CA PRO A 159 5.09 17.66 -19.67
C PRO A 159 4.54 16.64 -20.68
N GLU A 160 3.58 17.03 -21.53
CA GLU A 160 3.02 16.15 -22.56
C GLU A 160 4.04 15.81 -23.64
N GLN A 161 4.89 16.76 -24.05
CA GLN A 161 5.99 16.50 -24.99
C GLN A 161 6.99 15.48 -24.42
N VAL A 162 7.32 15.58 -23.12
CA VAL A 162 8.22 14.61 -22.46
C VAL A 162 7.56 13.23 -22.36
N ARG A 163 6.24 13.12 -22.11
CA ARG A 163 5.53 11.82 -22.16
C ARG A 163 5.58 11.21 -23.56
N ALA A 164 5.33 12.01 -24.60
CA ALA A 164 5.39 11.55 -25.98
C ALA A 164 6.80 11.07 -26.36
N LEU A 165 7.85 11.75 -25.89
CA LEU A 165 9.23 11.27 -26.01
C LEU A 165 9.41 9.92 -25.29
N GLY A 166 8.88 9.78 -24.06
CA GLY A 166 8.91 8.52 -23.32
C GLY A 166 8.28 7.35 -24.09
N GLU A 167 7.16 7.56 -24.76
CA GLU A 167 6.52 6.56 -25.62
C GLU A 167 7.39 6.19 -26.83
N ALA A 168 8.00 7.19 -27.49
CA ALA A 168 8.90 6.98 -28.62
C ALA A 168 10.17 6.21 -28.23
N LEU A 169 10.80 6.57 -27.10
CA LEU A 169 11.96 5.88 -26.53
C LEU A 169 11.65 4.40 -26.27
N ARG A 170 10.44 4.12 -25.77
CA ARG A 170 9.99 2.74 -25.55
C ARG A 170 9.91 1.95 -26.85
N ALA A 171 9.34 2.56 -27.89
CA ALA A 171 9.24 1.94 -29.21
C ALA A 171 10.61 1.66 -29.84
N ASN A 172 11.62 2.45 -29.47
CA ASN A 172 13.00 2.30 -29.90
C ASN A 172 13.83 1.36 -29.00
N GLY A 173 13.24 0.77 -27.96
CA GLY A 173 13.93 -0.16 -27.06
C GLY A 173 14.90 0.53 -26.09
N LEU A 174 14.65 1.78 -25.70
CA LEU A 174 15.40 2.51 -24.67
C LEU A 174 14.58 2.54 -23.37
N ARG A 175 14.50 1.40 -22.68
CA ARG A 175 13.53 1.20 -21.59
C ARG A 175 13.78 2.08 -20.35
N ARG A 176 15.03 2.22 -19.88
CA ARG A 176 15.33 3.08 -18.72
C ARG A 176 15.02 4.54 -19.02
N LEU A 177 15.49 5.04 -20.16
CA LEU A 177 15.21 6.42 -20.60
C LEU A 177 13.70 6.68 -20.78
N SER A 178 12.96 5.70 -21.30
CA SER A 178 11.51 5.78 -21.39
C SER A 178 10.84 5.90 -20.02
N ALA A 179 11.20 5.04 -19.07
CA ALA A 179 10.66 5.07 -17.71
C ALA A 179 10.97 6.40 -17.02
N ARG A 180 12.23 6.86 -17.09
CA ARG A 180 12.63 8.15 -16.50
C ARG A 180 11.98 9.36 -17.16
N ALA A 181 11.74 9.32 -18.47
CA ALA A 181 10.99 10.39 -19.14
C ALA A 181 9.54 10.49 -18.63
N VAL A 182 8.88 9.35 -18.37
CA VAL A 182 7.52 9.35 -17.78
C VAL A 182 7.52 9.90 -16.36
N GLU A 183 8.49 9.50 -15.53
CA GLU A 183 8.67 10.04 -14.17
C GLU A 183 8.95 11.54 -14.19
N LEU A 184 9.87 11.98 -15.05
CA LEU A 184 10.22 13.39 -15.23
C LEU A 184 9.00 14.20 -15.65
N ALA A 185 8.20 13.72 -16.60
CA ALA A 185 6.97 14.42 -17.01
C ALA A 185 5.99 14.64 -15.85
N GLY A 186 5.87 13.67 -14.93
CA GLY A 186 5.05 13.81 -13.72
C GLY A 186 5.57 14.91 -12.77
N LEU A 187 6.89 15.04 -12.60
CA LEU A 187 7.47 16.15 -11.84
C LEU A 187 7.27 17.49 -12.54
N LEU A 188 7.39 17.53 -13.88
CA LEU A 188 7.16 18.76 -14.65
C LEU A 188 5.69 19.20 -14.57
N ASP A 189 4.72 18.27 -14.48
CA ASP A 189 3.32 18.64 -14.19
C ASP A 189 3.20 19.38 -12.86
N ALA A 190 3.85 18.88 -11.80
CA ALA A 190 3.85 19.52 -10.49
C ALA A 190 4.49 20.92 -10.54
N ALA A 191 5.57 21.08 -11.31
CA ALA A 191 6.23 22.38 -11.52
C ALA A 191 5.29 23.37 -12.23
N VAL A 192 4.66 22.95 -13.33
CA VAL A 192 3.73 23.78 -14.12
C VAL A 192 2.49 24.15 -13.31
N ALA A 193 1.96 23.21 -12.53
CA ALA A 193 0.78 23.42 -11.70
C ALA A 193 1.04 24.33 -10.49
N ARG A 194 2.31 24.57 -10.13
CA ARG A 194 2.73 25.41 -8.99
C ARG A 194 2.06 24.99 -7.67
N THR A 195 1.85 23.70 -7.51
CA THR A 195 1.15 23.09 -6.35
C THR A 195 2.00 23.04 -5.09
N GLY A 196 3.28 23.46 -5.15
CA GLY A 196 4.25 23.29 -4.06
C GLY A 196 4.73 21.85 -3.87
N THR A 197 4.35 20.93 -4.76
CA THR A 197 4.72 19.50 -4.71
C THR A 197 5.88 19.14 -5.64
N PHE A 198 6.51 20.15 -6.26
CA PHE A 198 7.70 19.93 -7.08
C PHE A 198 8.92 19.75 -6.19
N GLU A 199 9.71 18.70 -6.46
CA GLU A 199 10.94 18.41 -5.71
C GLU A 199 12.16 18.56 -6.61
N ALA A 200 12.94 19.62 -6.38
CA ALA A 200 14.16 19.89 -7.15
C ALA A 200 15.21 18.75 -7.08
N PRO A 201 15.43 18.08 -5.94
CA PRO A 201 16.38 16.97 -5.89
C PRO A 201 15.94 15.76 -6.70
N ALA A 202 14.65 15.40 -6.67
CA ALA A 202 14.11 14.31 -7.51
C ALA A 202 14.23 14.64 -9.01
N PHE A 203 13.96 15.90 -9.38
CA PHE A 203 14.20 16.39 -10.73
C PHE A 203 15.68 16.26 -11.13
N THR A 204 16.59 16.70 -10.27
CA THR A 204 18.03 16.68 -10.54
C THR A 204 18.58 15.25 -10.62
N ASP A 205 18.13 14.34 -9.75
CA ASP A 205 18.46 12.91 -9.79
C ASP A 205 18.00 12.27 -11.11
N LEU A 206 16.78 12.58 -11.58
CA LEU A 206 16.25 12.07 -12.86
C LEU A 206 17.01 12.62 -14.07
N VAL A 207 17.30 13.92 -14.08
CA VAL A 207 18.06 14.56 -15.17
C VAL A 207 19.47 13.98 -15.23
N ALA A 208 20.10 13.75 -14.07
CA ALA A 208 21.39 13.09 -13.97
C ALA A 208 21.36 11.66 -14.53
N ASP A 209 20.39 10.84 -14.10
CA ASP A 209 20.23 9.46 -14.57
C ASP A 209 20.01 9.41 -16.09
N MET A 210 19.13 10.28 -16.60
CA MET A 210 18.84 10.35 -18.03
C MET A 210 20.07 10.74 -18.84
N LEU A 211 20.86 11.74 -18.40
CA LEU A 211 22.07 12.14 -19.11
C LEU A 211 23.12 11.03 -19.10
N LEU A 212 23.41 10.45 -17.94
CA LEU A 212 24.43 9.40 -17.81
C LEU A 212 24.04 8.16 -18.61
N THR A 213 22.77 7.76 -18.54
CA THR A 213 22.23 6.67 -19.35
C THR A 213 22.35 6.98 -20.84
N ALA A 214 21.95 8.19 -21.27
CA ALA A 214 22.08 8.61 -22.66
C ALA A 214 23.53 8.56 -23.15
N ARG A 215 24.49 9.09 -22.39
CA ARG A 215 25.93 9.05 -22.72
C ARG A 215 26.47 7.63 -22.79
N LYS A 216 26.08 6.76 -21.86
CA LYS A 216 26.53 5.37 -21.81
C LYS A 216 26.00 4.56 -23.00
N VAL A 217 24.75 4.79 -23.38
CA VAL A 217 24.15 4.17 -24.57
C VAL A 217 24.69 4.80 -25.86
N GLU A 218 24.96 6.10 -25.90
CA GLU A 218 25.60 6.78 -27.04
C GLU A 218 26.95 6.14 -27.38
N LYS A 219 27.83 5.97 -26.39
CA LYS A 219 29.11 5.26 -26.55
C LYS A 219 28.91 3.84 -27.07
N HIS A 220 27.88 3.15 -26.56
CA HIS A 220 27.54 1.81 -27.03
C HIS A 220 27.19 1.75 -28.51
N LEU A 221 26.35 2.66 -28.95
CA LEU A 221 25.94 2.78 -30.34
C LEU A 221 27.09 3.29 -31.24
N GLY A 222 28.12 3.90 -30.64
CA GLY A 222 29.36 4.32 -31.29
C GLY A 222 30.45 3.25 -31.40
N GLY A 223 30.29 2.09 -30.78
CA GLY A 223 31.22 0.95 -30.89
C GLY A 223 31.70 0.36 -29.56
N ASP A 224 31.48 1.05 -28.43
CA ASP A 224 31.93 0.58 -27.11
C ASP A 224 30.94 -0.45 -26.53
N ALA A 225 31.24 -1.75 -26.63
CA ALA A 225 30.33 -2.78 -26.15
C ALA A 225 29.94 -2.59 -24.66
N LEU A 226 28.64 -2.57 -24.37
CA LEU A 226 28.13 -2.59 -23.00
C LEU A 226 28.20 -3.99 -22.43
N GLU A 227 28.53 -4.08 -21.15
CA GLU A 227 28.38 -5.31 -20.39
C GLU A 227 26.92 -5.77 -20.41
N SER A 228 26.69 -7.08 -20.49
CA SER A 228 25.34 -7.65 -20.60
C SER A 228 24.39 -7.21 -19.48
N ARG A 229 24.90 -7.00 -18.26
CA ARG A 229 24.11 -6.47 -17.13
C ARG A 229 23.61 -5.04 -17.37
N HIS A 230 24.43 -4.17 -17.96
CA HIS A 230 24.02 -2.81 -18.33
C HIS A 230 23.14 -2.80 -19.58
N VAL A 231 23.29 -3.77 -20.49
CA VAL A 231 22.36 -3.94 -21.61
C VAL A 231 20.95 -4.28 -21.12
N GLU A 232 20.81 -5.17 -20.15
CA GLU A 232 19.49 -5.47 -19.54
C GLU A 232 18.92 -4.23 -18.85
N GLU A 233 19.73 -3.55 -18.04
CA GLU A 233 19.30 -2.45 -17.19
C GLU A 233 18.98 -1.16 -17.98
N LEU A 234 19.83 -0.75 -18.92
CA LEU A 234 19.70 0.55 -19.60
C LEU A 234 18.82 0.48 -20.85
N ILE A 235 18.96 -0.58 -21.64
CA ILE A 235 18.31 -0.74 -22.95
C ILE A 235 17.11 -1.68 -22.83
N GLY A 236 17.29 -2.85 -22.19
CA GLY A 236 16.26 -3.87 -22.07
C GLY A 236 16.13 -4.70 -23.36
N LYS A 237 17.20 -5.43 -23.69
CA LYS A 237 17.27 -6.36 -24.82
C LYS A 237 16.27 -7.52 -24.62
N THR A 238 15.70 -8.03 -25.70
CA THR A 238 14.98 -9.31 -25.65
C THR A 238 16.00 -10.45 -25.61
N TRP A 239 16.15 -11.07 -24.45
CA TRP A 239 17.05 -12.21 -24.24
C TRP A 239 16.41 -13.53 -24.70
N THR A 240 17.12 -14.26 -25.56
CA THR A 240 16.73 -15.62 -25.97
C THR A 240 17.23 -16.63 -24.95
N LYS A 241 16.76 -17.89 -25.02
CA LYS A 241 17.25 -18.96 -24.14
C LYS A 241 18.78 -19.14 -24.21
N LYS A 242 19.38 -18.90 -25.38
CA LYS A 242 20.84 -19.04 -25.59
C LYS A 242 21.67 -17.93 -24.95
N ASP A 243 21.06 -16.77 -24.68
CA ASP A 243 21.77 -15.65 -24.06
C ASP A 243 21.79 -15.73 -22.52
N ARG A 244 21.05 -16.68 -21.93
CA ARG A 244 20.90 -16.82 -20.48
C ARG A 244 21.98 -17.75 -19.94
N ALA A 245 22.56 -17.38 -18.81
CA ALA A 245 23.51 -18.26 -18.13
C ALA A 245 22.74 -19.46 -17.56
N PRO A 246 23.18 -20.70 -17.80
CA PRO A 246 22.55 -21.85 -17.17
C PRO A 246 22.73 -21.77 -15.66
N VAL A 247 21.67 -22.06 -14.92
CA VAL A 247 21.71 -22.20 -13.46
C VAL A 247 21.21 -23.59 -13.08
N THR A 248 21.92 -24.24 -12.17
CA THR A 248 21.58 -25.58 -11.67
C THR A 248 21.82 -25.65 -10.17
N GLY A 249 21.06 -26.50 -9.48
CA GLY A 249 21.27 -26.78 -8.06
C GLY A 249 20.86 -25.67 -7.10
N LEU A 250 20.05 -24.69 -7.55
CA LEU A 250 19.54 -23.65 -6.65
C LEU A 250 18.57 -24.25 -5.64
N THR A 251 18.60 -23.76 -4.40
CA THR A 251 17.66 -24.14 -3.35
C THR A 251 16.88 -22.91 -2.91
N LEU A 252 15.74 -22.67 -3.54
CA LEU A 252 15.04 -21.39 -3.47
C LEU A 252 13.88 -21.41 -2.47
N VAL A 253 13.75 -20.32 -1.72
CA VAL A 253 12.58 -20.01 -0.89
C VAL A 253 11.95 -18.71 -1.37
N GLU A 254 10.66 -18.75 -1.74
CA GLU A 254 9.91 -17.54 -2.08
C GLU A 254 9.57 -16.77 -0.80
N TYR A 255 10.03 -15.52 -0.70
CA TYR A 255 9.74 -14.65 0.44
C TYR A 255 8.72 -13.56 0.13
N ALA A 256 8.49 -13.25 -1.15
CA ALA A 256 7.44 -12.32 -1.56
C ALA A 256 6.86 -12.69 -2.91
N PHE A 257 5.55 -12.48 -3.06
CA PHE A 257 4.83 -12.59 -4.30
C PHE A 257 3.96 -11.34 -4.49
N SER A 258 4.14 -10.64 -5.61
CA SER A 258 3.40 -9.41 -5.92
C SER A 258 2.70 -9.50 -7.27
N SER A 259 1.59 -8.77 -7.41
CA SER A 259 0.84 -8.67 -8.65
C SER A 259 0.40 -7.23 -8.89
N ARG A 260 1.12 -6.50 -9.76
CA ARG A 260 0.86 -5.08 -10.03
C ARG A 260 0.53 -4.79 -11.49
N VAL A 261 -0.23 -3.72 -11.75
CA VAL A 261 -0.42 -3.19 -13.10
C VAL A 261 0.38 -1.91 -13.26
N THR A 262 1.25 -1.91 -14.27
CA THR A 262 2.08 -0.76 -14.66
C THR A 262 1.24 0.34 -15.33
N PRO A 263 1.72 1.61 -15.38
CA PRO A 263 0.99 2.73 -16.00
C PRO A 263 0.58 2.47 -17.45
N ASP A 264 1.43 1.77 -18.19
CA ASP A 264 1.27 1.32 -19.57
C ASP A 264 0.37 0.08 -19.70
N ARG A 265 -0.31 -0.31 -18.61
CA ARG A 265 -1.29 -1.40 -18.54
C ARG A 265 -0.70 -2.77 -18.83
N PHE A 266 0.48 -3.08 -18.30
CA PHE A 266 0.97 -4.44 -18.18
C PHE A 266 0.77 -4.96 -16.77
N LEU A 267 0.16 -6.13 -16.64
CA LEU A 267 0.11 -6.91 -15.40
C LEU A 267 1.45 -7.62 -15.23
N ILE A 268 2.11 -7.36 -14.11
CA ILE A 268 3.35 -8.02 -13.69
C ILE A 268 3.03 -8.85 -12.44
N ARG A 269 3.28 -10.15 -12.51
CA ARG A 269 3.32 -11.04 -11.35
C ARG A 269 4.75 -11.45 -11.09
N GLU A 270 5.25 -11.21 -9.89
CA GLU A 270 6.64 -11.40 -9.52
C GLU A 270 6.77 -12.24 -8.25
N SER A 271 7.55 -13.31 -8.34
CA SER A 271 8.07 -14.06 -7.19
C SER A 271 9.48 -13.57 -6.86
N ARG A 272 9.77 -13.37 -5.59
CA ARG A 272 11.08 -13.00 -5.06
C ARG A 272 11.63 -14.14 -4.22
N PHE A 273 12.86 -14.56 -4.52
CA PHE A 273 13.48 -15.73 -3.90
C PHE A 273 14.81 -15.36 -3.25
N VAL A 274 15.16 -16.11 -2.21
CA VAL A 274 16.52 -16.24 -1.69
C VAL A 274 17.00 -17.68 -1.89
N ASP A 275 18.25 -17.84 -2.32
CA ASP A 275 18.90 -19.14 -2.38
C ASP A 275 19.54 -19.50 -1.03
N LEU A 276 19.17 -20.66 -0.48
CA LEU A 276 19.65 -21.13 0.81
C LEU A 276 21.12 -21.57 0.78
N VAL A 277 21.72 -21.75 -0.39
CA VAL A 277 23.14 -22.13 -0.50
C VAL A 277 24.02 -20.89 -0.50
N SER A 278 23.76 -19.94 -1.41
CA SER A 278 24.59 -18.76 -1.64
C SER A 278 24.16 -17.49 -0.90
N GLY A 279 22.91 -17.42 -0.43
CA GLY A 279 22.29 -16.16 0.03
C GLY A 279 21.91 -15.20 -1.11
N GLY A 280 22.08 -15.61 -2.37
CA GLY A 280 21.76 -14.80 -3.53
C GLY A 280 20.25 -14.53 -3.67
N HIS A 281 19.91 -13.32 -4.13
CA HIS A 281 18.52 -12.93 -4.38
C HIS A 281 18.14 -13.10 -5.85
N TYR A 282 16.96 -13.66 -6.10
CA TYR A 282 16.44 -13.96 -7.43
C TYR A 282 14.99 -13.49 -7.61
N SER A 283 14.56 -13.34 -8.86
CA SER A 283 13.17 -13.01 -9.19
C SER A 283 12.66 -13.81 -10.40
N GLU A 284 11.38 -14.14 -10.40
CA GLU A 284 10.70 -14.74 -11.56
C GLU A 284 9.45 -13.90 -11.90
N LYS A 285 9.32 -13.48 -13.17
CA LYS A 285 8.31 -12.49 -13.60
C LYS A 285 7.46 -13.01 -14.75
N GLN A 286 6.14 -12.99 -14.56
CA GLN A 286 5.16 -13.07 -15.63
C GLN A 286 4.66 -11.66 -15.98
N ILE A 287 4.93 -11.19 -17.20
CA ILE A 287 4.55 -9.87 -17.70
C ILE A 287 3.55 -10.03 -18.84
N LEU A 288 2.32 -9.54 -18.66
CA LEU A 288 1.23 -9.68 -19.61
C LEU A 288 0.58 -8.33 -19.93
N PRO A 289 0.18 -8.05 -21.18
CA PRO A 289 -0.71 -6.93 -21.46
C PRO A 289 -2.02 -7.10 -20.67
N ALA A 290 -2.51 -6.07 -19.99
CA ALA A 290 -3.69 -6.18 -19.12
C ALA A 290 -5.00 -6.55 -19.85
N MET A 291 -5.00 -6.52 -21.19
CA MET A 291 -6.12 -6.91 -22.04
C MET A 291 -6.16 -8.41 -22.36
N LEU A 292 -5.05 -9.14 -22.14
CA LEU A 292 -4.94 -10.57 -22.43
C LEU A 292 -5.57 -11.38 -21.29
N LYS A 293 -6.62 -12.17 -21.60
CA LYS A 293 -7.35 -12.97 -20.60
C LYS A 293 -7.08 -14.47 -20.65
N THR A 294 -6.28 -14.93 -21.61
CA THR A 294 -6.15 -16.35 -21.98
C THR A 294 -4.89 -17.03 -21.45
N VAL A 295 -4.10 -16.35 -20.62
CA VAL A 295 -2.84 -16.92 -20.08
C VAL A 295 -3.07 -17.36 -18.64
N VAL A 296 -2.66 -18.59 -18.34
CA VAL A 296 -2.69 -19.14 -16.98
C VAL A 296 -1.86 -18.24 -16.05
N PRO A 297 -2.46 -17.72 -14.97
CA PRO A 297 -1.73 -16.93 -14.00
C PRO A 297 -0.54 -17.66 -13.41
N LYS A 298 0.62 -16.99 -13.34
CA LYS A 298 1.72 -17.42 -12.47
C LYS A 298 1.18 -17.52 -11.04
N LYS A 299 1.42 -18.66 -10.40
CA LYS A 299 1.10 -18.91 -9.00
C LYS A 299 2.31 -18.59 -8.12
N SER A 300 2.02 -18.27 -6.86
CA SER A 300 3.02 -18.15 -5.81
C SER A 300 3.60 -19.52 -5.45
N HIS A 301 4.87 -19.56 -5.07
CA HIS A 301 5.58 -20.73 -4.55
C HIS A 301 5.71 -20.71 -3.02
N ALA A 302 5.03 -19.78 -2.35
CA ALA A 302 5.12 -19.60 -0.91
C ALA A 302 4.83 -20.88 -0.13
N GLY A 303 5.60 -21.10 0.94
CA GLY A 303 5.44 -22.23 1.84
C GLY A 303 6.21 -23.50 1.43
N TYR A 304 6.85 -23.53 0.25
CA TYR A 304 7.64 -24.68 -0.20
C TYR A 304 9.07 -24.29 -0.60
N VAL A 305 10.01 -25.18 -0.33
CA VAL A 305 11.38 -25.08 -0.84
C VAL A 305 11.42 -25.65 -2.26
N LEU A 306 11.95 -24.88 -3.21
CA LEU A 306 12.25 -25.36 -4.56
C LEU A 306 13.67 -25.91 -4.57
N GLN A 307 13.81 -27.24 -4.46
CA GLN A 307 15.10 -27.92 -4.39
C GLN A 307 15.62 -28.25 -5.78
N GLY A 308 16.95 -28.13 -5.94
CA GLY A 308 17.64 -28.49 -7.17
C GLY A 308 17.12 -27.70 -8.38
N ALA A 309 16.63 -26.49 -8.18
CA ALA A 309 16.00 -25.70 -9.23
C ALA A 309 17.01 -25.41 -10.36
N THR A 310 16.55 -25.59 -11.59
CA THR A 310 17.33 -25.40 -12.82
C THR A 310 16.62 -24.45 -13.78
N GLY A 311 17.39 -23.82 -14.67
CA GLY A 311 16.86 -22.97 -15.72
C GLY A 311 17.90 -22.00 -16.27
N GLY A 312 17.44 -20.84 -16.69
CA GLY A 312 18.30 -19.77 -17.22
C GLY A 312 18.25 -18.50 -16.37
N GLN A 313 19.41 -17.93 -16.06
CA GLN A 313 19.54 -16.62 -15.43
C GLN A 313 19.77 -15.54 -16.49
N TYR A 314 18.99 -14.46 -16.40
CA TYR A 314 19.19 -13.28 -17.24
C TYR A 314 20.36 -12.44 -16.69
N PRO A 315 21.15 -11.79 -17.57
CA PRO A 315 22.12 -10.78 -17.13
C PRO A 315 21.42 -9.66 -16.37
N GLY A 316 22.06 -9.09 -15.35
CA GLY A 316 21.51 -7.98 -14.58
C GLY A 316 21.99 -7.97 -13.14
N PHE A 317 21.41 -7.09 -12.34
CA PHE A 317 21.68 -6.95 -10.91
C PHE A 317 20.74 -7.81 -10.08
N ALA A 318 21.06 -8.00 -8.80
CA ALA A 318 20.15 -8.63 -7.85
C ALA A 318 18.87 -7.78 -7.69
N PRO A 319 17.66 -8.39 -7.60
CA PRO A 319 17.41 -9.82 -7.67
C PRO A 319 17.59 -10.35 -9.10
N HIS A 320 18.47 -11.35 -9.28
CA HIS A 320 18.74 -11.87 -10.61
C HIS A 320 17.50 -12.55 -11.17
N ARG A 321 17.08 -12.14 -12.37
CA ARG A 321 15.89 -12.69 -12.99
C ARG A 321 16.17 -14.10 -13.49
N LEU A 322 15.25 -15.02 -13.21
CA LEU A 322 15.28 -16.41 -13.64
C LEU A 322 14.18 -16.70 -14.67
N ASP A 323 14.46 -17.66 -15.55
CA ASP A 323 13.49 -18.48 -16.28
C ASP A 323 13.60 -19.89 -15.69
N LEU A 324 12.78 -20.19 -14.69
CA LEU A 324 12.78 -21.48 -14.01
C LEU A 324 12.15 -22.52 -14.94
N GLU A 325 12.84 -23.65 -15.14
CA GLU A 325 12.39 -24.73 -16.03
C GLU A 325 11.96 -25.94 -15.21
N GLU A 326 12.82 -26.42 -14.32
CA GLU A 326 12.58 -27.62 -13.51
C GLU A 326 13.02 -27.40 -12.07
N TRP A 327 12.32 -28.03 -11.13
CA TRP A 327 12.69 -28.10 -9.73
C TRP A 327 11.93 -29.26 -9.09
N THR A 328 12.46 -29.78 -7.98
CA THR A 328 11.67 -30.62 -7.09
C THR A 328 11.07 -29.76 -5.99
N GLY A 329 9.81 -30.01 -5.66
CA GLY A 329 9.09 -29.29 -4.62
C GLY A 329 8.50 -30.26 -3.60
N GLY A 330 8.00 -29.71 -2.49
CA GLY A 330 7.17 -30.45 -1.54
C GLY A 330 7.66 -30.42 -0.10
N SER A 331 8.92 -30.04 0.15
CA SER A 331 9.37 -29.77 1.52
C SER A 331 8.81 -28.41 1.99
N PRO A 332 8.09 -28.35 3.12
CA PRO A 332 7.62 -27.08 3.66
C PRO A 332 8.79 -26.19 4.05
N VAL A 333 8.59 -24.87 3.98
CA VAL A 333 9.53 -23.89 4.57
C VAL A 333 9.35 -23.93 6.09
N ASP A 334 10.05 -24.87 6.72
CA ASP A 334 10.01 -25.15 8.15
C ASP A 334 11.34 -24.80 8.83
N ARG A 335 11.66 -25.44 9.97
CA ARG A 335 12.82 -25.13 10.78
C ARG A 335 14.15 -25.22 10.02
N LYS A 336 14.45 -26.33 9.33
CA LYS A 336 15.79 -26.53 8.73
C LYS A 336 16.09 -25.55 7.60
N PRO A 337 15.18 -25.31 6.63
CA PRO A 337 15.38 -24.29 5.61
C PRO A 337 15.56 -22.89 6.19
N LEU A 338 14.84 -22.56 7.28
CA LEU A 338 14.92 -21.24 7.92
C LEU A 338 16.21 -21.07 8.75
N GLU A 339 16.69 -22.11 9.43
CA GLU A 339 18.03 -22.10 10.06
C GLU A 339 19.10 -21.83 8.99
N ARG A 340 19.02 -22.52 7.85
CA ARG A 340 19.95 -22.30 6.74
C ARG A 340 19.83 -20.90 6.13
N LEU A 341 18.61 -20.36 6.01
CA LEU A 341 18.38 -18.98 5.56
C LEU A 341 19.07 -17.98 6.50
N LEU A 342 18.94 -18.18 7.82
CA LEU A 342 19.59 -17.33 8.81
C LEU A 342 21.11 -17.42 8.69
N GLU A 343 21.70 -18.60 8.47
CA GLU A 343 23.14 -18.79 8.24
C GLU A 343 23.69 -17.96 7.07
N VAL A 344 22.94 -17.85 5.96
CA VAL A 344 23.36 -17.10 4.77
C VAL A 344 22.95 -15.62 4.81
N ALA A 345 22.14 -15.20 5.80
CA ALA A 345 21.75 -13.81 5.99
C ALA A 345 22.95 -12.93 6.37
N LEU A 346 22.90 -11.65 6.00
CA LEU A 346 23.86 -10.65 6.45
C LEU A 346 23.81 -10.58 7.99
N PRO A 347 24.97 -10.65 8.66
CA PRO A 347 25.03 -10.88 10.11
C PRO A 347 24.49 -9.73 10.95
N ASP A 348 24.53 -8.50 10.43
CA ASP A 348 24.09 -7.29 11.14
C ASP A 348 23.79 -6.14 10.15
N VAL A 349 23.34 -4.99 10.66
CA VAL A 349 23.02 -3.81 9.85
C VAL A 349 24.27 -3.22 9.18
N SER A 350 25.45 -3.36 9.80
CA SER A 350 26.71 -2.84 9.21
C SER A 350 27.07 -3.60 7.93
N ALA A 351 26.89 -4.92 7.91
CA ALA A 351 27.09 -5.73 6.73
C ALA A 351 26.11 -5.37 5.60
N ALA A 352 24.84 -5.08 5.93
CA ALA A 352 23.87 -4.57 4.97
C ALA A 352 24.27 -3.21 4.38
N MET A 353 24.74 -2.29 5.21
CA MET A 353 25.23 -1.00 4.76
C MET A 353 26.49 -1.10 3.90
N ALA A 354 27.43 -1.99 4.24
CA ALA A 354 28.62 -2.24 3.42
C ALA A 354 28.27 -2.80 2.04
N ALA A 355 27.34 -3.76 1.98
CA ALA A 355 26.84 -4.31 0.72
C ALA A 355 26.13 -3.23 -0.12
N PHE A 356 25.31 -2.38 0.52
CA PHE A 356 24.64 -1.26 -0.15
C PHE A 356 25.64 -0.23 -0.69
N GLN A 357 26.67 0.11 0.08
CA GLN A 357 27.74 1.01 -0.35
C GLN A 357 28.51 0.46 -1.56
N GLU A 358 28.81 -0.83 -1.60
CA GLU A 358 29.44 -1.48 -2.76
C GLU A 358 28.52 -1.42 -3.99
N HIS A 359 27.24 -1.77 -3.81
CA HIS A 359 26.24 -1.72 -4.86
C HIS A 359 26.11 -0.33 -5.50
N ARG A 360 26.16 0.72 -4.69
CA ARG A 360 26.05 2.12 -5.15
C ARG A 360 27.31 2.69 -5.79
N LYS A 361 28.43 1.94 -5.86
CA LYS A 361 29.60 2.35 -6.66
C LYS A 361 29.33 2.31 -8.16
N ASP A 362 28.44 1.42 -8.61
CA ASP A 362 27.98 1.40 -9.99
C ASP A 362 26.76 2.33 -10.13
N VAL A 363 26.95 3.48 -10.75
CA VAL A 363 25.90 4.50 -10.98
C VAL A 363 24.74 4.00 -11.84
N PHE A 364 24.94 2.89 -12.56
CA PHE A 364 23.89 2.28 -13.38
C PHE A 364 23.17 1.15 -12.65
N ALA A 365 23.63 0.71 -11.48
CA ALA A 365 22.90 -0.25 -10.67
C ALA A 365 21.57 0.34 -10.19
N PRO A 366 20.54 -0.49 -9.94
CA PRO A 366 19.29 -0.06 -9.34
C PRO A 366 19.51 0.70 -8.02
N ASP A 367 18.61 1.60 -7.64
CA ASP A 367 18.74 2.39 -6.41
C ASP A 367 18.56 1.59 -5.13
N LEU A 368 17.96 0.41 -5.25
CA LEU A 368 17.65 -0.51 -4.16
C LEU A 368 18.49 -1.79 -4.27
N LEU A 369 18.96 -2.30 -3.13
CA LEU A 369 19.68 -3.56 -3.01
C LEU A 369 18.83 -4.57 -2.22
N PRO A 370 18.44 -5.72 -2.79
CA PRO A 370 17.79 -6.76 -2.00
C PRO A 370 18.75 -7.37 -0.98
N VAL A 371 18.27 -7.55 0.25
CA VAL A 371 19.02 -8.15 1.36
C VAL A 371 18.17 -9.10 2.19
N VAL A 372 18.84 -10.01 2.87
CA VAL A 372 18.37 -10.62 4.13
C VAL A 372 19.31 -10.16 5.22
N VAL A 373 18.79 -9.47 6.23
CA VAL A 373 19.60 -8.92 7.33
C VAL A 373 19.08 -9.42 8.67
N ARG A 374 19.99 -9.87 9.54
CA ARG A 374 19.66 -10.25 10.91
C ARG A 374 19.45 -9.01 11.77
N VAL A 375 18.32 -8.99 12.47
CA VAL A 375 17.91 -7.91 13.38
C VAL A 375 17.17 -8.51 14.56
N GLU A 376 17.15 -7.83 15.71
CA GLU A 376 16.57 -8.36 16.95
C GLU A 376 15.22 -7.73 17.29
N THR A 377 15.02 -6.46 16.93
CA THR A 377 13.82 -5.73 17.32
C THR A 377 13.41 -4.67 16.29
N LEU A 378 12.13 -4.34 16.30
CA LEU A 378 11.57 -3.17 15.65
C LEU A 378 11.34 -2.09 16.71
N LEU A 379 12.14 -1.02 16.69
CA LEU A 379 11.89 0.17 17.48
C LEU A 379 10.75 0.97 16.86
N ALA A 380 9.60 1.01 17.53
CA ALA A 380 8.50 1.89 17.20
C ALA A 380 8.73 3.27 17.84
N SER A 381 8.74 4.31 17.02
CA SER A 381 8.95 5.70 17.44
C SER A 381 8.15 6.63 16.55
N GLY A 382 7.46 7.60 17.16
CA GLY A 382 6.45 8.47 16.53
C GLY A 382 6.73 8.92 15.09
N SER A 383 7.96 9.34 14.76
CA SER A 383 8.27 9.88 13.42
C SER A 383 8.60 8.81 12.37
N ARG A 384 9.30 7.73 12.73
CA ARG A 384 9.67 6.60 11.85
C ARG A 384 10.23 5.44 12.67
N SER A 385 9.64 4.27 12.51
CA SER A 385 10.15 3.04 13.13
C SER A 385 11.48 2.60 12.51
N GLN A 386 12.24 1.78 13.25
CA GLN A 386 13.56 1.32 12.86
C GLN A 386 13.77 -0.16 13.20
N PHE A 387 14.38 -0.93 12.30
CA PHE A 387 14.89 -2.26 12.64
C PHE A 387 16.26 -2.13 13.29
N VAL A 388 16.45 -2.76 14.45
CA VAL A 388 17.67 -2.65 15.26
C VAL A 388 18.31 -4.03 15.41
N ASP A 389 19.61 -4.12 15.16
CA ASP A 389 20.42 -5.32 15.37
C ASP A 389 20.92 -5.48 16.82
N GLY A 390 21.58 -6.60 17.13
CA GLY A 390 22.10 -6.87 18.46
C GLY A 390 23.26 -5.98 18.91
N ALA A 391 23.84 -5.19 18.01
CA ALA A 391 24.81 -4.15 18.33
C ALA A 391 24.15 -2.77 18.55
N GLY A 392 22.83 -2.70 18.52
CA GLY A 392 22.07 -1.46 18.63
C GLY A 392 22.12 -0.59 17.37
N ARG A 393 22.52 -1.13 16.21
CA ARG A 393 22.56 -0.38 14.96
C ARG A 393 21.26 -0.56 14.20
N ALA A 394 20.84 0.50 13.51
CA ALA A 394 19.49 0.58 13.00
C ALA A 394 19.38 1.01 11.53
N LEU A 395 18.37 0.45 10.85
CA LEU A 395 17.86 0.88 9.55
C LEU A 395 16.43 1.39 9.70
N PHE A 396 16.12 2.50 9.03
CA PHE A 396 14.78 3.07 9.05
C PHE A 396 13.79 2.23 8.26
N LEU A 397 12.54 2.25 8.68
CA LEU A 397 11.42 1.85 7.81
C LEU A 397 11.05 3.02 6.90
N PRO A 398 10.48 2.75 5.72
CA PRO A 398 9.96 3.81 4.87
C PRO A 398 8.78 4.51 5.54
N ALA A 399 8.54 5.77 5.16
CA ALA A 399 7.41 6.56 5.64
C ALA A 399 6.10 6.11 4.95
N ASP A 400 5.73 4.86 5.22
CA ASP A 400 4.58 4.21 4.63
C ASP A 400 3.69 3.66 5.74
N ALA A 401 2.64 4.40 6.05
CA ALA A 401 1.65 4.00 7.05
C ALA A 401 0.97 2.65 6.70
N SER A 402 1.01 2.21 5.43
CA SER A 402 0.46 0.92 5.03
C SER A 402 1.27 -0.28 5.54
N LEU A 403 2.48 -0.07 6.05
CA LEU A 403 3.32 -1.14 6.60
C LEU A 403 3.03 -1.46 8.06
N GLU A 404 2.44 -0.53 8.82
CA GLU A 404 2.20 -0.72 10.26
C GLU A 404 1.34 -1.96 10.54
N GLU A 405 0.25 -2.13 9.78
CA GLU A 405 -0.68 -3.25 9.92
C GLU A 405 -0.04 -4.61 9.58
N PRO A 406 0.61 -4.81 8.40
CA PRO A 406 1.34 -6.04 8.09
C PRO A 406 2.45 -6.38 9.08
N LEU A 407 3.22 -5.39 9.55
CA LEU A 407 4.32 -5.63 10.49
C LEU A 407 3.80 -6.05 11.86
N SER A 408 2.78 -5.37 12.38
CA SER A 408 2.13 -5.78 13.64
C SER A 408 1.68 -7.23 13.56
N ALA A 409 0.96 -7.59 12.49
CA ALA A 409 0.46 -8.95 12.29
C ALA A 409 1.60 -9.98 12.18
N ALA A 410 2.71 -9.61 11.53
CA ALA A 410 3.85 -10.49 11.36
C ALA A 410 4.69 -10.66 12.64
N LEU A 411 4.68 -9.69 13.55
CA LEU A 411 5.48 -9.69 14.79
C LEU A 411 4.68 -10.02 16.05
N GLU A 412 3.38 -10.28 15.94
CA GLU A 412 2.55 -10.66 17.08
C GLU A 412 3.07 -11.95 17.73
N GLY A 413 3.30 -11.88 19.05
CA GLY A 413 3.70 -13.01 19.89
C GLY A 413 5.00 -13.70 19.48
N SER A 414 5.81 -13.08 18.62
CA SER A 414 7.00 -13.70 18.03
C SER A 414 8.27 -12.92 18.37
N LYS A 415 9.42 -13.58 18.21
CA LYS A 415 10.77 -13.02 18.27
C LYS A 415 11.29 -12.80 16.84
N LEU A 416 11.68 -11.58 16.50
CA LEU A 416 12.24 -11.22 15.21
C LEU A 416 13.70 -11.72 15.14
N LEU A 417 14.04 -12.34 14.02
CA LEU A 417 15.39 -12.86 13.77
C LEU A 417 16.05 -12.24 12.54
N ALA A 418 15.26 -11.99 11.48
CA ALA A 418 15.76 -11.38 10.26
C ALA A 418 14.64 -10.70 9.46
N VAL A 419 15.02 -9.75 8.61
CA VAL A 419 14.13 -9.07 7.66
C VAL A 419 14.65 -9.31 6.25
N LEU A 420 13.73 -9.66 5.34
CA LEU A 420 13.96 -9.75 3.91
C LEU A 420 13.31 -8.54 3.24
N GLY A 421 14.07 -7.85 2.41
CA GLY A 421 13.58 -6.63 1.77
C GLY A 421 14.64 -5.98 0.90
N ASP A 422 14.49 -4.69 0.69
CA ASP A 422 15.42 -3.88 -0.10
C ASP A 422 16.01 -2.75 0.73
N VAL A 423 17.32 -2.54 0.69
CA VAL A 423 17.98 -1.39 1.30
C VAL A 423 18.16 -0.28 0.26
N GLY A 424 17.84 0.94 0.67
CA GLY A 424 18.00 2.16 -0.12
C GLY A 424 18.28 3.37 0.76
N LEU A 425 18.23 4.54 0.16
CA LEU A 425 18.39 5.81 0.85
C LEU A 425 17.18 6.72 0.60
N GLU A 426 16.54 7.18 1.66
CA GLU A 426 15.50 8.22 1.59
C GLU A 426 16.07 9.52 2.17
N ALA A 427 16.32 10.50 1.29
CA ALA A 427 17.14 11.67 1.59
C ALA A 427 18.53 11.26 2.13
N ALA A 428 18.77 11.37 3.44
CA ALA A 428 20.01 10.92 4.09
C ALA A 428 19.84 9.65 4.94
N LEU A 429 18.63 9.08 4.99
CA LEU A 429 18.26 7.99 5.89
C LEU A 429 18.41 6.62 5.21
N PRO A 430 19.31 5.74 5.70
CA PRO A 430 19.37 4.37 5.25
C PRO A 430 18.09 3.63 5.62
N THR A 431 17.36 3.20 4.60
CA THR A 431 16.00 2.67 4.76
C THR A 431 15.95 1.24 4.26
N LEU A 432 15.38 0.35 5.07
CA LEU A 432 15.02 -1.01 4.69
C LEU A 432 13.53 -1.04 4.35
N PHE A 433 13.21 -1.33 3.08
CA PHE A 433 11.86 -1.57 2.57
C PHE A 433 11.52 -3.05 2.78
N PRO A 434 10.79 -3.42 3.84
CA PRO A 434 10.64 -4.82 4.19
C PRO A 434 9.58 -5.47 3.29
N LEU A 435 9.81 -6.74 2.95
CA LEU A 435 8.92 -7.60 2.15
C LEU A 435 8.54 -8.89 2.90
N ALA A 436 9.39 -9.37 3.80
CA ALA A 436 9.08 -10.48 4.71
C ALA A 436 9.95 -10.42 5.98
N VAL A 437 9.55 -11.16 7.00
CA VAL A 437 10.31 -11.34 8.24
C VAL A 437 10.45 -12.82 8.59
N VAL A 438 11.59 -13.17 9.18
CA VAL A 438 11.80 -14.46 9.82
C VAL A 438 11.63 -14.26 11.31
N VAL A 439 10.75 -15.07 11.90
CA VAL A 439 10.43 -15.00 13.30
C VAL A 439 10.54 -16.38 13.96
N GLU A 440 10.87 -16.37 15.24
CA GLU A 440 10.75 -17.50 16.13
C GLU A 440 9.48 -17.34 16.95
N THR A 441 8.71 -18.41 17.03
CA THR A 441 7.53 -18.51 17.90
C THR A 441 7.70 -19.73 18.80
N PRO A 442 6.84 -19.93 19.82
CA PRO A 442 6.84 -21.18 20.59
C PRO A 442 6.69 -22.44 19.71
N GLU A 443 6.15 -22.29 18.51
CA GLU A 443 5.96 -23.35 17.52
C GLU A 443 7.20 -23.57 16.62
N GLY A 444 8.28 -22.81 16.81
CA GLY A 444 9.49 -22.84 16.02
C GLY A 444 9.62 -21.69 15.02
N LEU A 445 10.44 -21.88 13.98
CA LEU A 445 10.71 -20.83 13.00
C LEU A 445 9.56 -20.66 12.00
N GLY A 446 9.37 -19.43 11.51
CA GLY A 446 8.42 -19.10 10.45
C GLY A 446 8.88 -17.94 9.59
N LEU A 447 8.55 -18.01 8.29
CA LEU A 447 8.70 -16.93 7.33
C LEU A 447 7.34 -16.28 7.07
N ARG A 448 7.22 -14.97 7.31
CA ARG A 448 5.98 -14.22 7.19
C ARG A 448 6.14 -13.10 6.17
N ALA A 449 5.40 -13.16 5.07
CA ALA A 449 5.40 -12.12 4.04
C ALA A 449 4.59 -10.89 4.49
N LEU A 450 5.08 -9.70 4.13
CA LEU A 450 4.44 -8.41 4.39
C LEU A 450 3.72 -7.95 3.11
N GLY A 451 2.48 -8.42 2.89
CA GLY A 451 1.72 -8.04 1.70
C GLY A 451 1.34 -6.55 1.70
N ARG A 452 1.62 -5.82 0.61
CA ARG A 452 1.22 -4.40 0.47
C ARG A 452 -0.07 -4.26 -0.34
N ALA A 453 -0.83 -3.20 -0.10
CA ALA A 453 -2.06 -2.91 -0.85
C ALA A 453 -1.83 -2.69 -2.36
N GLU A 454 -0.61 -2.33 -2.77
CA GLU A 454 -0.20 -2.16 -4.17
C GLU A 454 0.11 -3.47 -4.89
N ASP A 455 0.29 -4.57 -4.14
CA ASP A 455 0.51 -5.92 -4.67
C ASP A 455 -0.80 -6.61 -5.08
N ALA A 456 -1.91 -5.88 -5.00
CA ALA A 456 -3.26 -6.37 -5.22
C ALA A 456 -3.54 -6.69 -6.72
N PRO A 457 -3.96 -7.92 -7.07
CA PRO A 457 -4.40 -8.26 -8.43
C PRO A 457 -5.51 -7.35 -8.95
N VAL A 458 -5.20 -6.51 -9.93
CA VAL A 458 -6.20 -5.66 -10.59
C VAL A 458 -7.20 -6.52 -11.36
N VAL A 459 -8.49 -6.42 -11.02
CA VAL A 459 -9.57 -6.99 -11.83
C VAL A 459 -9.78 -6.11 -13.06
N SER A 460 -9.82 -6.72 -14.25
CA SER A 460 -10.06 -6.04 -15.52
C SER A 460 -11.51 -5.51 -15.60
N ARG A 461 -11.90 -4.47 -14.86
CA ARG A 461 -13.18 -3.75 -15.05
C ARG A 461 -13.25 -2.43 -14.26
N ARG A 462 -12.84 -1.35 -14.93
CA ARG A 462 -13.57 -0.07 -15.10
C ARG A 462 -12.65 0.93 -15.80
N ARG A 463 -13.20 1.72 -16.73
CA ARG A 463 -12.54 2.92 -17.28
C ARG A 463 -12.51 4.00 -16.19
N GLY A 464 -11.59 3.87 -15.24
CA GLY A 464 -11.20 4.95 -14.33
C GLY A 464 -9.75 5.29 -14.59
N ARG A 465 -9.34 6.54 -14.31
CA ARG A 465 -7.91 6.92 -14.29
C ARG A 465 -7.18 5.94 -13.37
N VAL A 466 -6.32 5.10 -13.94
CA VAL A 466 -5.40 4.27 -13.17
C VAL A 466 -4.50 5.26 -12.44
N ARG A 467 -4.55 5.25 -11.10
CA ARG A 467 -3.60 6.01 -10.28
C ARG A 467 -2.21 5.49 -10.66
N PRO A 468 -1.24 6.35 -11.02
CA PRO A 468 0.12 5.88 -11.26
C PRO A 468 0.58 5.09 -10.03
N PRO A 469 1.34 4.01 -10.22
CA PRO A 469 1.95 3.30 -9.09
C PRO A 469 2.75 4.35 -8.33
N VAL A 470 2.48 4.43 -7.03
CA VAL A 470 3.26 5.28 -6.15
C VAL A 470 4.58 4.52 -6.03
N THR A 471 5.65 5.03 -6.64
CA THR A 471 6.99 4.73 -6.10
C THR A 471 6.91 5.06 -4.62
N PRO A 472 7.35 4.18 -3.70
CA PRO A 472 7.21 4.40 -2.26
C PRO A 472 7.60 5.83 -1.98
N SER A 473 6.60 6.62 -1.59
CA SER A 473 6.67 8.07 -1.61
C SER A 473 7.87 8.45 -0.77
N ALA A 474 8.90 9.01 -1.41
CA ALA A 474 9.85 9.82 -0.69
C ALA A 474 9.02 10.84 0.09
N LEU A 475 9.33 11.01 1.37
CA LEU A 475 8.75 12.09 2.18
C LEU A 475 8.83 13.39 1.37
N PRO A 476 7.81 14.27 1.46
CA PRO A 476 8.01 15.66 1.07
C PRO A 476 9.31 16.13 1.72
N ARG A 477 10.30 16.54 0.91
CA ARG A 477 11.60 16.97 1.43
C ARG A 477 11.52 18.21 2.35
N SER A 478 10.35 18.82 2.52
CA SER A 478 10.13 19.84 3.55
C SER A 478 10.25 19.25 4.97
N GLY A 479 11.22 19.71 5.75
CA GLY A 479 11.38 19.31 7.16
C GLY A 479 12.04 17.94 7.37
N TRP A 480 12.52 17.27 6.31
CA TRP A 480 13.14 15.94 6.42
C TRP A 480 14.38 15.97 7.32
N SER A 481 15.13 17.06 7.34
CA SER A 481 16.36 17.21 8.12
C SER A 481 16.09 17.23 9.63
N GLU A 482 14.99 17.82 10.08
CA GLU A 482 14.60 17.83 11.49
C GLU A 482 14.15 16.43 11.94
N ALA A 483 13.33 15.77 11.12
CA ALA A 483 12.93 14.39 11.35
C ALA A 483 14.15 13.45 11.38
N ALA A 484 15.11 13.63 10.47
CA ALA A 484 16.35 12.87 10.42
C ALA A 484 17.22 13.10 11.67
N ARG A 485 17.34 14.35 12.14
CA ARG A 485 18.06 14.68 13.39
C ARG A 485 17.37 14.06 14.60
N ALA A 486 16.05 14.18 14.70
CA ALA A 486 15.27 13.57 15.78
C ALA A 486 15.40 12.04 15.78
N ALA A 487 15.53 11.44 14.61
CA ALA A 487 15.66 10.00 14.44
C ALA A 487 17.12 9.50 14.56
N GLY A 488 18.09 10.37 14.89
CA GLY A 488 19.47 9.98 15.18
C GLY A 488 20.38 9.82 13.96
N ALA A 489 20.01 10.35 12.80
CA ALA A 489 20.83 10.23 11.59
C ALA A 489 22.17 10.98 11.69
N SER A 490 23.15 10.54 10.89
CA SER A 490 24.48 11.14 10.82
C SER A 490 24.42 12.64 10.49
N ARG A 491 24.98 13.49 11.38
CA ARG A 491 25.06 14.94 11.16
C ARG A 491 25.78 15.29 9.86
N ALA A 492 26.85 14.56 9.54
CA ALA A 492 27.61 14.74 8.31
C ALA A 492 26.78 14.35 7.07
N ALA A 493 25.99 13.27 7.16
CA ALA A 493 25.08 12.88 6.08
C ALA A 493 23.95 13.88 5.88
N ILE A 494 23.37 14.38 6.98
CA ILE A 494 22.34 15.42 6.93
C ILE A 494 22.89 16.68 6.25
N ALA A 495 24.05 17.16 6.70
CA ALA A 495 24.69 18.34 6.11
C ALA A 495 25.03 18.15 4.63
N LEU A 496 25.51 16.97 4.22
CA LEU A 496 25.79 16.70 2.81
C LEU A 496 24.50 16.62 1.96
N ALA A 497 23.44 16.04 2.49
CA ALA A 497 22.16 15.99 1.79
C ALA A 497 21.51 17.38 1.68
N GLU A 498 21.63 18.24 2.71
CA GLU A 498 21.25 19.67 2.61
C GLU A 498 22.05 20.39 1.51
N VAL A 499 23.38 20.18 1.43
CA VAL A 499 24.21 20.71 0.33
C VAL A 499 23.73 20.21 -1.04
N ARG A 500 23.36 18.93 -1.16
CA ARG A 500 22.83 18.38 -2.42
C ARG A 500 21.46 18.98 -2.75
N ASP A 501 20.59 19.15 -1.77
CA ASP A 501 19.25 19.70 -1.97
C ASP A 501 19.34 21.18 -2.41
N GLU A 502 20.19 22.00 -1.77
CA GLU A 502 20.43 23.40 -2.17
C GLU A 502 21.05 23.50 -3.57
N LEU A 503 21.97 22.58 -3.91
CA LEU A 503 22.56 22.52 -5.25
C LEU A 503 21.53 22.11 -6.31
N ALA A 504 20.61 21.21 -5.96
CA ALA A 504 19.51 20.80 -6.82
C ALA A 504 18.48 21.92 -7.01
N ASP A 505 18.17 22.71 -5.98
CA ASP A 505 17.31 23.89 -6.08
C ASP A 505 17.90 24.94 -7.03
N ALA A 506 19.21 25.20 -6.91
CA ALA A 506 19.92 26.06 -7.84
C ALA A 506 19.83 25.51 -9.28
N PHE A 507 20.07 24.21 -9.48
CA PHE A 507 19.99 23.58 -10.80
C PHE A 507 18.57 23.58 -11.39
N ALA A 508 17.53 23.40 -10.56
CA ALA A 508 16.14 23.50 -10.99
C ALA A 508 15.75 24.93 -11.42
N SER A 509 16.51 25.95 -11.01
CA SER A 509 16.40 27.33 -11.50
C SER A 509 17.24 27.58 -12.78
N GLY A 510 17.99 26.57 -13.24
CA GLY A 510 18.86 26.62 -14.41
C GLY A 510 20.35 26.76 -14.04
N LEU A 511 21.24 26.24 -14.88
CA LEU A 511 22.70 26.21 -14.64
C LEU A 511 23.33 27.59 -14.40
N ALA A 512 22.71 28.68 -14.88
CA ALA A 512 23.16 30.04 -14.59
C ALA A 512 23.04 30.39 -13.09
N ALA A 513 22.10 29.79 -12.36
CA ALA A 513 21.93 29.98 -10.93
C ALA A 513 23.00 29.23 -10.10
N VAL A 514 23.70 28.25 -10.70
CA VAL A 514 24.89 27.58 -10.12
C VAL A 514 26.13 28.45 -10.37
N GLY A 515 26.10 29.67 -9.85
CA GLY A 515 27.17 30.66 -9.93
C GLY A 515 28.04 30.69 -8.67
N THR A 516 29.14 31.46 -8.72
CA THR A 516 30.13 31.56 -7.63
C THR A 516 29.49 31.90 -6.27
N ARG A 517 28.61 32.91 -6.23
CA ARG A 517 27.92 33.34 -5.00
C ARG A 517 27.05 32.24 -4.38
N THR A 518 26.41 31.41 -5.21
CA THR A 518 25.58 30.30 -4.76
C THR A 518 26.44 29.15 -4.23
N VAL A 519 27.56 28.90 -4.90
CA VAL A 519 28.43 27.73 -4.66
C VAL A 519 29.42 27.94 -3.51
N GLU A 520 29.91 29.16 -3.28
CA GLU A 520 30.89 29.48 -2.23
C GLU A 520 30.52 28.94 -0.83
N PRO A 521 29.29 29.17 -0.29
CA PRO A 521 28.90 28.60 0.99
C PRO A 521 28.81 27.07 0.97
N LEU A 522 28.40 26.46 -0.16
CA LEU A 522 28.34 25.01 -0.32
C LEU A 522 29.74 24.39 -0.31
N VAL A 523 30.71 25.01 -0.98
CA VAL A 523 32.10 24.57 -1.02
C VAL A 523 32.74 24.62 0.36
N ALA A 524 32.47 25.67 1.15
CA ALA A 524 32.93 25.76 2.53
C ALA A 524 32.44 24.57 3.37
N ARG A 525 31.13 24.27 3.31
CA ARG A 525 30.54 23.11 3.99
C ARG A 525 31.10 21.77 3.50
N LEU A 526 31.37 21.62 2.20
CA LEU A 526 32.01 20.42 1.67
C LEU A 526 33.43 20.24 2.22
N ARG A 527 34.21 21.33 2.38
CA ARG A 527 35.54 21.28 3.00
C ARG A 527 35.46 20.89 4.47
N GLU A 528 34.49 21.41 5.22
CA GLU A 528 34.22 21.02 6.62
C GLU A 528 33.88 19.53 6.76
N LEU A 529 33.22 18.94 5.76
CA LEU A 529 32.89 17.52 5.69
C LEU A 529 34.07 16.63 5.21
N GLY A 530 35.25 17.20 4.99
CA GLY A 530 36.42 16.46 4.46
C GLY A 530 36.27 16.05 2.98
N LEU A 531 35.47 16.79 2.21
CA LEU A 531 35.24 16.57 0.78
C LEU A 531 35.93 17.67 -0.05
N GLU A 532 37.24 17.87 0.13
CA GLU A 532 37.94 18.97 -0.54
C GLU A 532 37.95 18.81 -2.07
N LYS A 533 38.11 17.57 -2.57
CA LYS A 533 38.11 17.28 -4.01
C LYS A 533 36.76 17.63 -4.68
N PRO A 534 35.60 17.12 -4.19
CA PRO A 534 34.30 17.58 -4.70
C PRO A 534 34.09 19.09 -4.56
N GLY A 535 34.52 19.70 -3.45
CA GLY A 535 34.43 21.15 -3.25
C GLY A 535 35.20 21.94 -4.31
N ALA A 536 36.45 21.57 -4.59
CA ALA A 536 37.27 22.22 -5.62
C ALA A 536 36.68 22.04 -7.04
N LEU A 537 36.10 20.87 -7.34
CA LEU A 537 35.42 20.64 -8.62
C LEU A 537 34.18 21.52 -8.77
N LEU A 538 33.39 21.69 -7.70
CA LEU A 538 32.21 22.55 -7.70
C LEU A 538 32.59 24.04 -7.86
N GLU A 539 33.64 24.47 -7.18
CA GLU A 539 34.20 25.82 -7.29
C GLU A 539 34.68 26.13 -8.72
N ALA A 540 35.47 25.22 -9.31
CA ALA A 540 35.94 25.35 -10.68
C ALA A 540 34.78 25.38 -11.69
N LEU A 541 33.73 24.60 -11.45
CA LEU A 541 32.53 24.58 -12.28
C LEU A 541 31.81 25.93 -12.28
N ALA A 542 31.65 26.55 -11.11
CA ALA A 542 30.97 27.83 -10.95
C ALA A 542 31.69 29.00 -11.65
N GLN A 543 33.01 28.89 -11.84
CA GLN A 543 33.85 29.91 -12.47
C GLN A 543 33.88 29.86 -14.01
N ARG A 544 33.40 28.78 -14.65
CA ARG A 544 33.42 28.66 -16.12
C ARG A 544 32.44 29.63 -16.77
N PRO A 545 32.79 30.35 -17.85
CA PRO A 545 31.92 31.40 -18.40
C PRO A 545 30.63 30.89 -19.04
N ASP A 546 30.65 29.76 -19.77
CA ASP A 546 29.47 29.22 -20.47
C ASP A 546 28.73 28.17 -19.62
N PRO A 547 27.48 28.41 -19.20
CA PRO A 547 26.65 27.42 -18.51
C PRO A 547 26.43 26.13 -19.31
N GLY A 548 26.40 26.19 -20.65
CA GLY A 548 26.17 25.04 -21.53
C GLY A 548 27.26 23.97 -21.47
N GLU A 549 28.49 24.38 -21.12
CA GLU A 549 29.64 23.50 -20.92
C GLU A 549 29.72 22.94 -19.49
N ARG A 550 28.94 23.48 -18.55
CA ARG A 550 28.96 23.06 -17.13
C ARG A 550 28.15 21.80 -16.86
N LEU A 551 27.15 21.46 -17.69
CA LEU A 551 26.18 20.40 -17.40
C LEU A 551 26.82 19.04 -17.09
N ASP A 552 27.72 18.55 -17.96
CA ASP A 552 28.33 17.24 -17.77
C ASP A 552 29.18 17.19 -16.49
N ASP A 553 29.88 18.28 -16.16
CA ASP A 553 30.69 18.36 -14.93
C ASP A 553 29.82 18.56 -13.68
N PHE A 554 28.69 19.26 -13.79
CA PHE A 554 27.72 19.41 -12.71
C PHE A 554 27.16 18.05 -12.32
N ILE A 555 26.72 17.27 -13.31
CA ILE A 555 26.18 15.93 -13.08
C ILE A 555 27.23 15.00 -12.46
N LYS A 556 28.50 15.07 -12.90
CA LYS A 556 29.58 14.31 -12.25
C LYS A 556 29.75 14.68 -10.78
N VAL A 557 29.86 15.98 -10.47
CA VAL A 557 30.00 16.45 -9.07
C VAL A 557 28.81 15.99 -8.26
N TYR A 558 27.59 16.22 -8.74
CA TYR A 558 26.36 15.85 -8.05
C TYR A 558 26.25 14.34 -7.77
N GLN A 559 26.69 13.48 -8.70
CA GLN A 559 26.78 12.02 -8.49
C GLN A 559 27.84 11.63 -7.46
N VAL A 560 29.03 12.26 -7.50
CA VAL A 560 30.08 12.02 -6.51
C VAL A 560 29.59 12.39 -5.11
N LEU A 561 28.83 13.48 -4.97
CA LEU A 561 28.18 13.84 -3.71
C LEU A 561 27.14 12.79 -3.29
N GLY A 562 26.39 12.21 -4.24
CA GLY A 562 25.47 11.10 -3.97
C GLY A 562 26.16 9.84 -3.42
N ILE A 563 27.29 9.44 -4.02
CA ILE A 563 28.10 8.31 -3.54
C ILE A 563 28.69 8.62 -2.16
N ALA A 564 29.20 9.84 -1.96
CA ALA A 564 29.70 10.30 -0.67
C ALA A 564 28.61 10.30 0.40
N LEU A 565 27.37 10.65 0.04
CA LEU A 565 26.22 10.62 0.94
C LEU A 565 25.93 9.20 1.44
N VAL A 566 25.84 8.22 0.53
CA VAL A 566 25.64 6.81 0.91
C VAL A 566 26.73 6.31 1.87
N ARG A 567 27.98 6.77 1.68
CA ARG A 567 29.10 6.46 2.58
C ARG A 567 28.95 7.13 3.95
N LEU A 568 28.49 8.38 4.02
CA LEU A 568 28.35 9.14 5.26
C LEU A 568 27.09 8.81 6.07
N SER A 569 26.05 8.28 5.43
CA SER A 569 24.77 7.96 6.09
C SER A 569 24.94 6.93 7.22
N GLY A 570 25.83 5.94 7.06
CA GLY A 570 26.15 4.93 8.09
C GLY A 570 24.92 4.20 8.65
N ALA A 571 25.10 3.32 9.63
CA ALA A 571 23.97 2.83 10.42
C ALA A 571 23.72 3.78 11.61
N VAL A 572 22.47 3.93 12.05
CA VAL A 572 22.13 4.74 13.22
C VAL A 572 22.36 3.95 14.50
N GLN A 573 22.94 4.57 15.53
CA GLN A 573 23.12 3.93 16.83
C GLN A 573 21.92 4.23 17.74
N VAL A 574 21.33 3.18 18.30
CA VAL A 574 20.21 3.22 19.24
C VAL A 574 20.70 2.76 20.62
N GLU A 575 20.28 3.47 21.65
CA GLU A 575 20.51 3.07 23.04
C GLU A 575 19.49 2.02 23.48
N VAL A 576 19.86 0.74 23.38
CA VAL A 576 18.96 -0.39 23.63
C VAL A 576 18.53 -0.49 25.11
N SER A 577 19.33 0.02 26.05
CA SER A 577 19.04 0.01 27.50
C SER A 577 17.84 0.85 27.91
N ALA A 578 17.49 1.87 27.12
CA ALA A 578 16.34 2.74 27.37
C ALA A 578 15.01 2.18 26.80
N LEU A 579 15.07 1.05 26.09
CA LEU A 579 13.92 0.48 25.41
C LEU A 579 13.18 -0.52 26.30
N GLU A 580 11.86 -0.59 26.13
CA GLU A 580 11.04 -1.66 26.70
C GLU A 580 10.22 -2.35 25.61
N SER A 581 10.00 -3.66 25.81
CA SER A 581 9.24 -4.49 24.89
C SER A 581 7.73 -4.26 25.07
N VAL A 582 7.00 -4.19 23.98
CA VAL A 582 5.53 -4.07 24.00
C VAL A 582 4.93 -5.41 24.43
N PRO A 583 4.08 -5.46 25.47
CA PRO A 583 3.61 -6.73 26.05
C PRO A 583 2.88 -7.70 25.10
N THR A 584 2.29 -7.19 24.01
CA THR A 584 1.62 -8.00 22.97
C THR A 584 2.54 -8.34 21.79
N HIS A 585 3.65 -7.62 21.63
CA HIS A 585 4.59 -7.76 20.53
C HIS A 585 6.03 -7.75 21.07
N PRO A 586 6.54 -8.90 21.53
CA PRO A 586 7.86 -8.98 22.17
C PRO A 586 9.00 -8.39 21.32
N SER A 587 8.89 -8.50 20.00
CA SER A 587 9.85 -7.97 19.02
C SER A 587 9.71 -6.50 18.70
N ILE A 588 8.70 -5.82 19.26
CA ILE A 588 8.48 -4.40 19.03
C ILE A 588 8.81 -3.69 20.34
N HIS A 589 9.78 -2.79 20.26
CA HIS A 589 10.25 -2.02 21.40
C HIS A 589 9.82 -0.57 21.25
N VAL A 590 9.61 0.09 22.38
CA VAL A 590 9.35 1.53 22.45
C VAL A 590 10.32 2.17 23.44
N GLN A 591 10.49 3.48 23.35
CA GLN A 591 11.19 4.22 24.40
C GLN A 591 10.42 4.07 25.70
N ARG A 592 11.14 3.72 26.78
CA ARG A 592 10.52 3.55 28.09
C ARG A 592 9.96 4.89 28.57
N PRO A 593 8.63 5.04 28.75
CA PRO A 593 8.08 6.29 29.20
C PRO A 593 8.41 6.52 30.68
N GLU A 594 8.79 7.76 31.02
CA GLU A 594 9.03 8.18 32.40
C GLU A 594 7.75 8.12 33.24
N VAL A 595 6.62 8.54 32.64
CA VAL A 595 5.28 8.55 33.26
C VAL A 595 4.30 7.73 32.43
N ALA A 596 3.54 6.86 33.09
CA ALA A 596 2.47 6.10 32.43
C ALA A 596 1.24 6.99 32.23
N LEU A 597 0.81 7.16 30.98
CA LEU A 597 -0.47 7.80 30.66
C LEU A 597 -1.59 6.80 30.92
N SER A 598 -2.76 7.30 31.34
CA SER A 598 -3.96 6.48 31.31
C SER A 598 -4.29 6.06 29.86
N PRO A 599 -4.99 4.93 29.65
CA PRO A 599 -5.40 4.48 28.31
C PRO A 599 -6.17 5.56 27.53
N GLY A 600 -7.01 6.34 28.21
CA GLY A 600 -7.74 7.46 27.60
C GLY A 600 -6.81 8.57 27.09
N GLU A 601 -5.84 9.00 27.90
CA GLU A 601 -4.86 10.01 27.50
C GLU A 601 -3.95 9.51 26.38
N ALA A 602 -3.48 8.27 26.46
CA ALA A 602 -2.67 7.63 25.43
C ALA A 602 -3.42 7.55 24.09
N MET A 603 -4.71 7.19 24.13
CA MET A 603 -5.58 7.16 22.95
C MET A 603 -5.75 8.55 22.32
N VAL A 604 -5.95 9.60 23.14
CA VAL A 604 -6.07 10.98 22.64
C VAL A 604 -4.78 11.46 21.97
N ARG A 605 -3.62 11.24 22.60
CA ARG A 605 -2.31 11.62 22.02
C ARG A 605 -2.03 10.85 20.74
N ARG A 606 -2.36 9.56 20.71
CA ARG A 606 -2.29 8.73 19.51
C ARG A 606 -3.16 9.29 18.38
N ALA A 607 -4.40 9.69 18.68
CA ALA A 607 -5.30 10.26 17.67
C ALA A 607 -4.77 11.58 17.06
N ARG A 608 -3.86 12.27 17.76
CA ARG A 608 -3.15 13.47 17.27
C ARG A 608 -1.86 13.14 16.52
N GLY A 609 -1.47 11.86 16.43
CA GLY A 609 -0.21 11.42 15.83
C GLY A 609 1.00 11.61 16.73
N GLU A 610 0.81 11.92 18.02
CA GLU A 610 1.91 12.13 18.98
C GLU A 610 2.49 10.80 19.51
N LEU A 611 1.71 9.72 19.45
CA LEU A 611 2.11 8.37 19.85
C LEU A 611 1.77 7.37 18.76
N THR A 612 2.66 6.40 18.55
CA THR A 612 2.37 5.17 17.82
C THR A 612 1.38 4.29 18.60
N ARG A 613 0.77 3.30 17.93
CA ARG A 613 -0.06 2.30 18.62
C ARG A 613 0.69 1.52 19.69
N TYR A 614 1.99 1.32 19.47
CA TYR A 614 2.87 0.57 20.35
C TYR A 614 3.23 1.34 21.61
N GLU A 615 3.55 2.63 21.46
CA GLU A 615 3.78 3.53 22.61
C GLU A 615 2.51 3.66 23.46
N ALA A 616 1.34 3.82 22.82
CA ALA A 616 0.06 3.84 23.53
C ALA A 616 -0.22 2.54 24.28
N ALA A 617 0.07 1.38 23.69
CA ALA A 617 -0.08 0.08 24.34
C ALA A 617 0.88 -0.10 25.54
N ALA A 618 2.12 0.39 25.43
CA ALA A 618 3.08 0.36 26.52
C ALA A 618 2.64 1.23 27.70
N HIS A 619 2.16 2.46 27.43
CA HIS A 619 1.57 3.32 28.47
C HIS A 619 0.38 2.65 29.16
N ALA A 620 -0.56 2.08 28.39
CA ALA A 620 -1.72 1.40 28.93
C ALA A 620 -1.33 0.21 29.82
N ALA A 621 -0.37 -0.62 29.37
CA ALA A 621 0.10 -1.75 30.15
C ALA A 621 0.73 -1.34 31.48
N ARG A 622 1.55 -0.27 31.49
CA ARG A 622 2.14 0.27 32.73
C ARG A 622 1.09 0.86 33.65
N TYR A 623 0.11 1.58 33.09
CA TYR A 623 -1.01 2.10 33.86
C TYR A 623 -1.78 0.95 34.54
N TYR A 624 -2.15 -0.10 33.81
CA TYR A 624 -2.88 -1.23 34.38
C TYR A 624 -2.07 -2.03 35.39
N ALA A 625 -0.74 -2.12 35.20
CA ALA A 625 0.14 -2.72 36.20
C ALA A 625 0.16 -1.95 37.53
N SER A 626 -0.07 -0.63 37.51
CA SER A 626 -0.13 0.20 38.72
C SER A 626 -1.39 0.00 39.56
N LEU A 627 -2.49 -0.54 39.00
CA LEU A 627 -3.77 -0.70 39.71
C LEU A 627 -3.77 -1.85 40.72
N GLY A 628 -2.85 -2.81 40.58
CA GLY A 628 -2.81 -4.02 41.39
C GLY A 628 -3.86 -5.08 41.01
N VAL A 629 -3.53 -6.35 41.23
CA VAL A 629 -4.34 -7.49 40.78
C VAL A 629 -5.73 -7.56 41.43
N ASP A 630 -5.88 -7.10 42.67
CA ASP A 630 -7.16 -7.17 43.38
C ASP A 630 -8.19 -6.17 42.82
N ALA A 631 -7.72 -5.02 42.33
CA ALA A 631 -8.58 -4.10 41.58
C ALA A 631 -8.97 -4.69 40.23
N LEU A 632 -8.01 -5.30 39.52
CA LEU A 632 -8.27 -5.97 38.23
C LEU A 632 -9.31 -7.10 38.34
N MET A 633 -9.35 -7.84 39.45
CA MET A 633 -10.36 -8.88 39.67
C MET A 633 -11.77 -8.33 39.99
N ARG A 634 -11.87 -7.09 40.49
CA ARG A 634 -13.16 -6.48 40.86
C ARG A 634 -13.77 -5.62 39.76
N ASP A 635 -12.93 -4.88 39.03
CA ASP A 635 -13.37 -3.89 38.07
C ASP A 635 -12.99 -4.32 36.64
N TYR A 636 -13.96 -4.91 35.94
CA TYR A 636 -13.74 -5.42 34.58
C TYR A 636 -13.60 -4.30 33.52
N TYR A 637 -14.16 -3.12 33.76
CA TYR A 637 -14.18 -2.04 32.77
C TYR A 637 -13.27 -0.88 33.19
N PRO A 638 -12.51 -0.28 32.24
CA PRO A 638 -12.37 -0.70 30.84
C PRO A 638 -11.40 -1.90 30.64
N THR A 639 -10.70 -2.33 31.69
CA THR A 639 -9.47 -3.12 31.58
C THR A 639 -9.61 -4.50 30.92
N TRP A 640 -10.65 -5.27 31.23
CA TRP A 640 -10.89 -6.59 30.61
C TRP A 640 -11.53 -6.47 29.21
N SER A 641 -12.17 -5.32 28.92
CA SER A 641 -12.72 -5.00 27.60
C SER A 641 -11.71 -4.36 26.65
N ASP A 642 -10.52 -4.01 27.13
CA ASP A 642 -9.41 -3.53 26.32
C ASP A 642 -8.64 -4.73 25.75
N GLY A 643 -8.74 -4.94 24.44
CA GLY A 643 -8.05 -6.05 23.77
C GLY A 643 -6.53 -5.97 23.85
N ALA A 644 -5.92 -4.78 23.97
CA ALA A 644 -4.47 -4.63 24.16
C ALA A 644 -4.05 -5.08 25.57
N ALA A 645 -4.92 -4.88 26.58
CA ALA A 645 -4.65 -5.27 27.96
C ALA A 645 -4.98 -6.75 28.24
N SER A 646 -5.85 -7.37 27.44
CA SER A 646 -6.39 -8.72 27.69
C SER A 646 -5.33 -9.79 28.03
N ALA A 647 -4.21 -9.83 27.29
CA ALA A 647 -3.14 -10.79 27.57
C ALA A 647 -2.40 -10.50 28.87
N PHE A 648 -2.17 -9.23 29.18
CA PHE A 648 -1.58 -8.79 30.44
C PHE A 648 -2.48 -9.14 31.62
N VAL A 649 -3.77 -8.78 31.55
CA VAL A 649 -4.79 -9.07 32.57
C VAL A 649 -4.85 -10.56 32.87
N ALA A 650 -4.94 -11.38 31.83
CA ALA A 650 -5.00 -12.83 31.99
C ALA A 650 -3.80 -13.40 32.74
N ARG A 651 -2.57 -12.95 32.41
CA ARG A 651 -1.36 -13.40 33.13
C ARG A 651 -1.35 -12.95 34.58
N VAL A 652 -1.68 -11.68 34.85
CA VAL A 652 -1.62 -11.12 36.21
C VAL A 652 -2.69 -11.73 37.10
N VAL A 653 -3.94 -11.82 36.63
CA VAL A 653 -5.04 -12.41 37.40
C VAL A 653 -4.81 -13.90 37.65
N ALA A 654 -4.26 -14.64 36.67
CA ALA A 654 -3.97 -16.05 36.84
C ALA A 654 -2.99 -16.37 37.97
N THR A 655 -2.12 -15.42 38.36
CA THR A 655 -1.18 -15.61 39.51
C THR A 655 -1.90 -15.83 40.85
N ARG A 656 -3.18 -15.47 40.95
CA ARG A 656 -4.00 -15.69 42.15
C ARG A 656 -4.56 -17.11 42.25
N GLY A 657 -4.34 -17.96 41.24
CA GLY A 657 -4.80 -19.35 41.25
C GLY A 657 -6.32 -19.45 41.46
N GLU A 658 -6.77 -20.39 42.28
CA GLU A 658 -8.20 -20.63 42.50
C GLU A 658 -8.97 -19.41 43.05
N ALA A 659 -8.30 -18.48 43.74
CA ALA A 659 -8.93 -17.26 44.23
C ALA A 659 -9.45 -16.34 43.10
N ALA A 660 -8.91 -16.47 41.88
CA ALA A 660 -9.40 -15.74 40.72
C ALA A 660 -10.68 -16.35 40.09
N LEU A 661 -11.01 -17.61 40.40
CA LEU A 661 -12.08 -18.33 39.68
C LEU A 661 -13.44 -17.65 39.79
N GLU A 662 -13.80 -17.13 40.96
CA GLU A 662 -15.10 -16.47 41.15
C GLU A 662 -15.24 -15.21 40.28
N SER A 663 -14.19 -14.38 40.27
CA SER A 663 -14.11 -13.21 39.38
C SER A 663 -14.19 -13.62 37.90
N VAL A 664 -13.42 -14.65 37.51
CA VAL A 664 -13.42 -15.14 36.13
C VAL A 664 -14.78 -15.70 35.70
N LYS A 665 -15.50 -16.41 36.57
CA LYS A 665 -16.87 -16.87 36.31
C LYS A 665 -17.84 -15.70 36.15
N GLY A 666 -17.72 -14.68 37.01
CA GLY A 666 -18.48 -13.44 36.88
C GLY A 666 -18.28 -12.79 35.51
N ALA A 667 -17.03 -12.70 35.05
CA ALA A 667 -16.67 -12.13 33.76
C ALA A 667 -17.17 -12.94 32.54
N LEU A 668 -17.53 -14.22 32.70
CA LEU A 668 -18.08 -15.06 31.62
C LEU A 668 -19.58 -14.85 31.35
N ALA A 669 -20.29 -14.12 32.22
CA ALA A 669 -21.72 -13.88 32.11
C ALA A 669 -22.11 -13.15 30.81
N GLU A 670 -23.31 -13.43 30.27
CA GLU A 670 -23.73 -12.97 28.94
C GLU A 670 -23.95 -11.46 28.81
N HIS A 671 -24.18 -10.77 29.92
CA HIS A 671 -24.35 -9.31 29.93
C HIS A 671 -23.01 -8.55 29.74
N HIS A 672 -21.88 -9.23 29.88
CA HIS A 672 -20.58 -8.65 29.61
C HIS A 672 -20.28 -8.66 28.11
N SER A 673 -19.61 -7.59 27.68
CA SER A 673 -19.04 -7.47 26.34
C SER A 673 -18.18 -8.69 25.99
N ARG A 674 -18.18 -9.05 24.72
CA ARG A 674 -17.45 -10.22 24.23
C ARG A 674 -15.96 -10.25 24.58
N MET A 675 -15.28 -9.09 24.57
CA MET A 675 -13.86 -9.01 24.92
C MET A 675 -13.60 -9.37 26.40
N VAL A 676 -14.47 -8.96 27.33
CA VAL A 676 -14.36 -9.35 28.76
C VAL A 676 -14.46 -10.87 28.91
N ARG A 677 -15.43 -11.49 28.24
CA ARG A 677 -15.60 -12.96 28.25
C ARG A 677 -14.39 -13.66 27.62
N ARG A 678 -13.81 -13.09 26.56
CA ARG A 678 -12.58 -13.58 25.93
C ARG A 678 -11.38 -13.46 26.87
N THR A 679 -11.23 -12.33 27.59
CA THR A 679 -10.19 -12.14 28.62
C THR A 679 -10.35 -13.13 29.76
N ALA A 680 -11.58 -13.44 30.17
CA ALA A 680 -11.89 -14.48 31.16
C ALA A 680 -11.44 -15.87 30.70
N LEU A 681 -11.79 -16.28 29.47
CA LEU A 681 -11.32 -17.54 28.88
C LEU A 681 -9.79 -17.61 28.80
N ARG A 682 -9.13 -16.52 28.40
CA ARG A 682 -7.67 -16.41 28.38
C ARG A 682 -7.07 -16.55 29.78
N THR A 683 -7.73 -16.00 30.80
CA THR A 683 -7.34 -16.14 32.21
C THR A 683 -7.42 -17.59 32.66
N LEU A 684 -8.52 -18.30 32.36
CA LEU A 684 -8.63 -19.74 32.61
C LEU A 684 -7.51 -20.53 31.93
N GLY A 685 -7.17 -20.16 30.69
CA GLY A 685 -6.03 -20.71 29.96
C GLY A 685 -4.70 -20.49 30.68
N ALA A 686 -4.44 -19.28 31.17
CA ALA A 686 -3.21 -18.97 31.90
C ALA A 686 -3.14 -19.68 33.26
N MET A 687 -4.28 -19.85 33.96
CA MET A 687 -4.37 -20.57 35.23
C MET A 687 -4.11 -22.07 35.08
N GLY A 688 -4.70 -22.70 34.06
CA GLY A 688 -4.65 -24.15 33.88
C GLY A 688 -5.32 -24.95 35.01
N GLY A 689 -5.08 -26.26 35.05
CA GLY A 689 -5.55 -27.13 36.13
C GLY A 689 -7.01 -27.58 36.02
N PRO A 690 -7.47 -28.47 36.93
CA PRO A 690 -8.76 -29.16 36.79
C PRO A 690 -9.98 -28.24 36.77
N GLN A 691 -10.03 -27.22 37.63
CA GLN A 691 -11.17 -26.31 37.71
C GLN A 691 -11.27 -25.43 36.47
N ALA A 692 -10.15 -24.83 36.02
CA ALA A 692 -10.16 -24.01 34.81
C ALA A 692 -10.55 -24.83 33.56
N ARG A 693 -10.10 -26.09 33.47
CA ARG A 693 -10.51 -27.00 32.38
C ARG A 693 -12.00 -27.30 32.40
N ARG A 694 -12.64 -27.43 33.57
CA ARG A 694 -14.09 -27.63 33.67
C ARG A 694 -14.86 -26.42 33.15
N GLU A 695 -14.46 -25.22 33.54
CA GLU A 695 -15.10 -23.98 33.07
C GLU A 695 -14.90 -23.78 31.56
N LEU A 696 -13.68 -24.05 31.04
CA LEU A 696 -13.42 -24.03 29.60
C LEU A 696 -14.27 -25.05 28.84
N ASP A 697 -14.36 -26.30 29.32
CA ASP A 697 -15.15 -27.38 28.73
C ASP A 697 -16.65 -27.03 28.72
N ALA A 698 -17.18 -26.45 29.81
CA ALA A 698 -18.55 -25.94 29.86
C ALA A 698 -18.81 -24.89 28.76
N MET A 699 -17.86 -23.96 28.59
CA MET A 699 -17.92 -22.94 27.54
C MET A 699 -17.78 -23.49 26.12
N THR A 700 -17.22 -24.69 25.92
CA THR A 700 -17.22 -25.32 24.58
C THR A 700 -18.60 -25.85 24.18
N ARG A 701 -19.45 -26.21 25.16
CA ARG A 701 -20.75 -26.85 24.96
C ARG A 701 -21.93 -25.87 25.09
N GLY A 702 -21.75 -24.79 25.84
CA GLY A 702 -22.77 -23.77 26.10
C GLY A 702 -22.62 -22.49 25.26
N GLY A 703 -23.69 -21.68 25.25
CA GLY A 703 -23.71 -20.33 24.65
C GLY A 703 -23.95 -20.27 23.13
N HIS A 704 -24.45 -19.13 22.66
CA HIS A 704 -24.78 -18.90 21.25
C HIS A 704 -23.61 -18.34 20.40
N ASP A 705 -22.53 -17.87 21.03
CA ASP A 705 -21.37 -17.27 20.33
C ASP A 705 -20.40 -18.36 19.84
N ALA A 706 -20.44 -18.68 18.55
CA ALA A 706 -19.58 -19.69 17.95
C ALA A 706 -18.08 -19.39 18.08
N GLY A 707 -17.68 -18.11 18.06
CA GLY A 707 -16.27 -17.74 18.16
C GLY A 707 -15.71 -17.86 19.58
N LEU A 708 -16.51 -17.54 20.61
CA LEU A 708 -16.12 -17.81 22.00
C LEU A 708 -16.04 -19.31 22.29
N ARG A 709 -16.95 -20.12 21.73
CA ARG A 709 -16.88 -21.59 21.83
C ARG A 709 -15.61 -22.15 21.18
N LEU A 710 -15.28 -21.66 19.97
CA LEU A 710 -14.03 -22.03 19.29
C LEU A 710 -12.81 -21.64 20.14
N PHE A 711 -12.77 -20.41 20.65
CA PHE A 711 -11.66 -19.94 21.48
C PHE A 711 -11.54 -20.73 22.80
N ALA A 712 -12.65 -21.06 23.47
CA ALA A 712 -12.65 -21.90 24.66
C ALA A 712 -12.11 -23.30 24.38
N LYS A 713 -12.48 -23.88 23.22
CA LYS A 713 -11.98 -25.18 22.78
C LYS A 713 -10.48 -25.15 22.52
N GLU A 714 -9.99 -24.17 21.77
CA GLU A 714 -8.55 -24.00 21.52
C GLU A 714 -7.77 -23.83 22.82
N THR A 715 -8.28 -22.97 23.71
CA THR A 715 -7.66 -22.72 25.02
C THR A 715 -7.61 -23.99 25.87
N LEU A 716 -8.66 -24.82 25.85
CA LEU A 716 -8.69 -26.10 26.56
C LEU A 716 -7.66 -27.10 26.00
N GLU A 717 -7.52 -27.18 24.68
CA GLU A 717 -6.49 -27.98 24.01
C GLU A 717 -5.08 -27.49 24.38
N ASP A 718 -4.87 -26.17 24.43
CA ASP A 718 -3.59 -25.54 24.80
C ASP A 718 -3.21 -25.76 26.27
N VAL A 719 -4.20 -25.80 27.18
CA VAL A 719 -3.97 -26.19 28.58
C VAL A 719 -3.55 -27.66 28.65
N ARG A 720 -4.28 -28.56 27.99
CA ARG A 720 -4.01 -30.01 28.00
C ARG A 720 -2.63 -30.35 27.40
N SER A 721 -2.24 -29.67 26.33
CA SER A 721 -0.93 -29.88 25.71
C SER A 721 0.20 -29.40 26.63
N ARG A 722 0.06 -28.21 27.26
CA ARG A 722 1.04 -27.72 28.24
C ARG A 722 1.19 -28.64 29.46
N GLU A 723 0.08 -29.18 29.97
CA GLU A 723 0.09 -30.20 31.04
C GLU A 723 0.81 -31.50 30.63
N SER A 724 0.88 -31.78 29.32
CA SER A 724 1.52 -32.97 28.75
C SER A 724 3.00 -32.76 28.36
N GLY A 725 3.50 -31.52 28.48
CA GLY A 725 4.90 -31.16 28.21
C GLY A 725 5.15 -30.52 26.83
N GLU A 726 6.37 -29.99 26.65
CA GLU A 726 6.76 -29.19 25.48
C GLU A 726 6.58 -29.92 24.13
N ALA A 727 6.84 -31.24 24.10
CA ALA A 727 6.65 -32.04 22.90
C ALA A 727 5.18 -32.10 22.44
N ALA A 728 4.23 -32.17 23.37
CA ALA A 728 2.81 -32.18 23.05
C ALA A 728 2.32 -30.80 22.56
N VAL A 729 2.89 -29.72 23.11
CA VAL A 729 2.64 -28.35 22.62
C VAL A 729 3.14 -28.22 21.18
N ALA A 730 4.38 -28.62 20.91
CA ALA A 730 4.97 -28.57 19.57
C ALA A 730 4.15 -29.38 18.55
N GLU A 731 3.70 -30.59 18.93
CA GLU A 731 2.90 -31.44 18.06
C GLU A 731 1.50 -30.86 17.76
N LEU A 732 0.78 -30.36 18.76
CA LEU A 732 -0.52 -29.70 18.56
C LEU A 732 -0.40 -28.54 17.57
N MET A 733 0.64 -27.74 17.73
CA MET A 733 0.89 -26.57 16.90
C MET A 733 1.27 -26.94 15.47
N ARG A 734 2.08 -27.99 15.29
CA ARG A 734 2.39 -28.58 13.98
C ARG A 734 1.12 -29.02 13.26
N ILE A 735 0.25 -29.78 13.93
CA ILE A 735 -1.03 -30.26 13.37
C ILE A 735 -1.93 -29.09 12.95
N ARG A 736 -2.07 -28.06 13.80
CA ARG A 736 -2.87 -26.87 13.48
C ARG A 736 -2.33 -26.13 12.25
N ARG A 737 -1.01 -25.97 12.15
CA ARG A 737 -0.35 -25.31 11.03
C ARG A 737 -0.53 -26.08 9.71
N GLU A 738 -0.27 -27.39 9.72
CA GLU A 738 -0.42 -28.25 8.55
C GLU A 738 -1.86 -28.25 8.03
N LYS A 739 -2.83 -28.21 8.93
CA LYS A 739 -4.25 -28.12 8.57
C LYS A 739 -4.61 -26.79 7.90
N VAL A 740 -4.03 -25.68 8.36
CA VAL A 740 -4.28 -24.34 7.85
C VAL A 740 -3.52 -24.05 6.54
N GLN A 741 -2.34 -24.64 6.36
CA GLN A 741 -1.42 -24.28 5.29
C GLN A 741 -2.03 -24.32 3.87
N PRO A 742 -2.80 -25.35 3.45
CA PRO A 742 -3.41 -25.37 2.12
C PRO A 742 -4.42 -24.22 1.92
N PHE A 743 -5.19 -23.90 2.96
CA PHE A 743 -6.17 -22.81 2.90
C PHE A 743 -5.51 -21.44 2.97
N ALA A 744 -4.44 -21.28 3.75
CA ALA A 744 -3.64 -20.07 3.77
C ALA A 744 -3.03 -19.80 2.39
N GLN A 745 -2.47 -20.83 1.76
CA GLN A 745 -1.96 -20.73 0.39
C GLN A 745 -3.07 -20.35 -0.59
N ALA A 746 -4.22 -21.03 -0.52
CA ALA A 746 -5.34 -20.75 -1.41
C ALA A 746 -5.87 -19.32 -1.24
N ALA A 747 -5.98 -18.83 -0.01
CA ALA A 747 -6.45 -17.48 0.31
C ALA A 747 -5.53 -16.38 -0.25
N LEU A 748 -4.23 -16.64 -0.43
CA LEU A 748 -3.27 -15.66 -0.91
C LEU A 748 -2.94 -15.78 -2.41
N SER A 749 -3.02 -16.99 -2.97
CA SER A 749 -2.46 -17.27 -4.31
C SER A 749 -3.50 -17.60 -5.37
N GLU A 750 -4.74 -17.92 -4.99
CA GLU A 750 -5.75 -18.31 -5.98
C GLU A 750 -6.16 -17.16 -6.89
N SER A 751 -6.34 -17.48 -8.16
CA SER A 751 -6.55 -16.48 -9.21
C SER A 751 -7.93 -15.82 -9.17
N THR A 752 -8.95 -16.54 -8.70
CA THR A 752 -10.34 -16.07 -8.63
C THR A 752 -10.68 -15.58 -7.22
N LYS A 753 -11.53 -14.56 -7.12
CA LYS A 753 -11.97 -14.05 -5.82
C LYS A 753 -12.81 -15.08 -5.07
N GLU A 754 -13.54 -15.92 -5.79
CA GLU A 754 -14.41 -16.96 -5.25
C GLU A 754 -13.60 -18.06 -4.55
N ALA A 755 -12.49 -18.50 -5.16
CA ALA A 755 -11.61 -19.49 -4.55
C ALA A 755 -10.90 -18.92 -3.30
N ARG A 756 -10.44 -17.66 -3.35
CA ARG A 756 -9.87 -16.99 -2.18
C ARG A 756 -10.89 -16.80 -1.07
N ALA A 757 -12.12 -16.38 -1.39
CA ALA A 757 -13.21 -16.25 -0.41
C ALA A 757 -13.59 -17.59 0.23
N ALA A 758 -13.62 -18.68 -0.55
CA ALA A 758 -13.87 -20.01 -0.01
C ALA A 758 -12.78 -20.42 0.98
N ALA A 759 -11.51 -20.17 0.65
CA ALA A 759 -10.39 -20.43 1.56
C ALA A 759 -10.47 -19.59 2.84
N VAL A 760 -10.81 -18.29 2.73
CA VAL A 760 -11.04 -17.38 3.87
C VAL A 760 -12.14 -17.91 4.80
N ASN A 761 -13.25 -18.39 4.24
CA ASN A 761 -14.34 -18.93 5.04
C ASN A 761 -13.92 -20.21 5.78
N THR A 762 -13.17 -21.12 5.15
CA THR A 762 -12.63 -22.31 5.82
C THR A 762 -11.61 -21.95 6.91
N LEU A 763 -10.76 -20.95 6.66
CA LEU A 763 -9.79 -20.46 7.64
C LEU A 763 -10.45 -19.96 8.93
N ALA A 764 -11.65 -19.39 8.85
CA ALA A 764 -12.39 -18.89 10.00
C ALA A 764 -12.72 -19.99 11.05
N ASP A 765 -12.77 -21.26 10.64
CA ASP A 765 -13.05 -22.41 11.51
C ASP A 765 -11.78 -23.00 12.16
N HIS A 766 -10.61 -22.40 11.89
CA HIS A 766 -9.31 -22.83 12.41
C HIS A 766 -8.71 -21.88 13.46
N GLY A 767 -9.49 -20.91 13.91
CA GLY A 767 -9.20 -20.08 15.08
C GLY A 767 -7.86 -19.34 15.02
N ALA A 768 -7.12 -19.32 16.12
CA ALA A 768 -5.98 -18.40 16.29
C ALA A 768 -4.87 -18.59 15.24
N VAL A 769 -4.59 -19.84 14.82
CA VAL A 769 -3.54 -20.14 13.83
C VAL A 769 -3.84 -19.56 12.44
N ALA A 770 -5.11 -19.29 12.13
CA ALA A 770 -5.54 -18.72 10.86
C ALA A 770 -5.61 -17.18 10.85
N MET A 771 -5.59 -16.53 12.02
CA MET A 771 -5.69 -15.06 12.12
C MET A 771 -4.61 -14.33 11.31
N PRO A 772 -3.30 -14.71 11.34
CA PRO A 772 -2.28 -13.96 10.61
C PRO A 772 -2.52 -13.89 9.10
N VAL A 773 -2.89 -15.01 8.46
CA VAL A 773 -3.19 -15.02 7.01
C VAL A 773 -4.48 -14.27 6.72
N LEU A 774 -5.49 -14.34 7.60
CA LEU A 774 -6.73 -13.60 7.42
C LEU A 774 -6.51 -12.08 7.55
N ARG A 775 -5.62 -11.62 8.45
CA ARG A 775 -5.19 -10.21 8.49
C ARG A 775 -4.49 -9.80 7.20
N GLN A 776 -3.59 -10.65 6.68
CA GLN A 776 -2.93 -10.38 5.40
C GLN A 776 -3.94 -10.22 4.27
N VAL A 777 -4.97 -11.07 4.21
CA VAL A 777 -6.08 -10.95 3.26
C VAL A 777 -6.88 -9.66 3.48
N LEU A 778 -7.21 -9.31 4.73
CA LEU A 778 -7.92 -8.08 5.08
C LEU A 778 -7.16 -6.84 4.59
N TYR A 779 -5.83 -6.82 4.70
CA TYR A 779 -5.03 -5.65 4.34
C TYR A 779 -4.69 -5.60 2.84
N GLY A 780 -4.50 -6.76 2.20
CA GLY A 780 -3.92 -6.84 0.86
C GLY A 780 -4.82 -7.37 -0.26
N ASP A 781 -5.95 -8.03 0.02
CA ASP A 781 -6.73 -8.65 -1.06
C ASP A 781 -7.35 -7.59 -2.00
N PRO A 782 -7.26 -7.75 -3.32
CA PRO A 782 -7.81 -6.80 -4.29
C PRO A 782 -9.33 -6.72 -4.26
N SER A 783 -9.99 -7.81 -3.87
CA SER A 783 -11.44 -7.92 -3.84
C SER A 783 -11.97 -7.41 -2.50
N ARG A 784 -12.79 -6.35 -2.57
CA ARG A 784 -13.53 -5.84 -1.41
C ARG A 784 -14.37 -6.92 -0.71
N GLU A 785 -14.95 -7.83 -1.49
CA GLU A 785 -15.74 -8.94 -0.94
C GLU A 785 -14.87 -9.88 -0.11
N VAL A 786 -13.68 -10.24 -0.59
CA VAL A 786 -12.76 -11.13 0.12
C VAL A 786 -12.22 -10.43 1.38
N ARG A 787 -11.88 -9.14 1.31
CA ARG A 787 -11.50 -8.35 2.49
C ARG A 787 -12.62 -8.26 3.53
N ARG A 788 -13.87 -8.09 3.09
CA ARG A 788 -15.04 -8.09 3.97
C ARG A 788 -15.21 -9.44 4.67
N ASP A 789 -15.10 -10.53 3.93
CA ASP A 789 -15.23 -11.88 4.48
C ASP A 789 -14.10 -12.16 5.50
N ALA A 790 -12.87 -11.71 5.22
CA ALA A 790 -11.76 -11.75 6.16
C ALA A 790 -12.01 -10.89 7.40
N ALA A 791 -12.49 -9.65 7.24
CA ALA A 791 -12.87 -8.78 8.37
C ALA A 791 -13.90 -9.46 9.28
N GLN A 792 -14.93 -10.07 8.69
CA GLN A 792 -15.97 -10.79 9.43
C GLN A 792 -15.42 -12.04 10.12
N ALA A 793 -14.54 -12.80 9.47
CA ALA A 793 -13.86 -13.93 10.09
C ALA A 793 -13.05 -13.49 11.31
N LEU A 794 -12.19 -12.47 11.16
CA LEU A 794 -11.34 -11.95 12.24
C LEU A 794 -12.18 -11.42 13.42
N ALA A 795 -13.23 -10.66 13.13
CA ALA A 795 -14.14 -10.18 14.15
C ALA A 795 -14.88 -11.32 14.86
N ARG A 796 -15.39 -12.32 14.11
CA ARG A 796 -15.99 -13.54 14.69
C ARG A 796 -15.00 -14.36 15.50
N MET A 797 -13.71 -14.36 15.20
CA MET A 797 -12.72 -15.07 16.03
C MET A 797 -12.24 -14.23 17.23
N GLY A 798 -12.65 -12.96 17.31
CA GLY A 798 -12.29 -12.06 18.42
C GLY A 798 -10.86 -11.55 18.32
N ASP A 799 -10.37 -11.36 17.11
CA ASP A 799 -9.04 -10.82 16.87
C ASP A 799 -8.99 -9.32 17.19
N SER A 800 -8.39 -8.97 18.33
CA SER A 800 -8.28 -7.59 18.81
C SER A 800 -7.24 -6.75 18.06
N GLU A 801 -6.37 -7.37 17.25
CA GLU A 801 -5.29 -6.65 16.56
C GLU A 801 -5.75 -5.88 15.33
N VAL A 802 -6.92 -6.23 14.78
CA VAL A 802 -7.55 -5.53 13.65
C VAL A 802 -8.38 -4.31 14.06
N ILE A 803 -8.43 -3.98 15.36
CA ILE A 803 -9.28 -2.91 15.88
C ILE A 803 -9.00 -1.56 15.19
N ASP A 804 -7.72 -1.25 14.97
CA ASP A 804 -7.30 0.02 14.40
C ASP A 804 -7.71 0.12 12.94
N ARG A 805 -7.63 -1.00 12.20
CA ARG A 805 -8.13 -1.07 10.83
C ARG A 805 -9.61 -0.72 10.77
N PHE A 806 -10.40 -1.29 11.67
CA PHE A 806 -11.83 -1.03 11.72
C PHE A 806 -12.15 0.40 12.15
N VAL A 807 -11.45 0.95 13.15
CA VAL A 807 -11.57 2.36 13.55
C VAL A 807 -11.29 3.29 12.37
N ASN A 808 -10.19 3.06 11.65
CA ASN A 808 -9.82 3.85 10.47
C ASN A 808 -10.88 3.75 9.36
N MET A 809 -11.42 2.55 9.12
CA MET A 809 -12.50 2.35 8.15
C MET A 809 -13.79 3.11 8.53
N VAL A 810 -14.13 3.18 9.83
CA VAL A 810 -15.27 3.97 10.32
C VAL A 810 -14.98 5.48 10.25
N GLN A 811 -13.75 5.91 10.53
CA GLN A 811 -13.36 7.31 10.40
C GLN A 811 -13.38 7.77 8.93
N ALA A 812 -12.96 6.92 8.00
CA ALA A 812 -13.01 7.14 6.56
C ALA A 812 -14.39 6.88 5.90
N ARG A 813 -15.47 6.85 6.69
CA ARG A 813 -16.85 6.55 6.24
C ARG A 813 -17.38 7.44 5.12
N SER A 814 -16.89 8.66 4.98
CA SER A 814 -17.26 9.57 3.88
C SER A 814 -16.70 9.12 2.53
N ALA A 815 -15.55 8.43 2.53
CA ALA A 815 -14.89 7.95 1.33
C ALA A 815 -15.40 6.56 0.89
N ASN A 816 -15.72 5.68 1.83
CA ASN A 816 -16.20 4.33 1.52
C ASN A 816 -17.24 3.82 2.55
N ASP A 817 -18.51 3.90 2.16
CA ASP A 817 -19.66 3.52 2.99
C ASP A 817 -19.73 2.03 3.33
N ASP A 818 -19.41 1.15 2.38
CA ASP A 818 -19.55 -0.31 2.57
C ASP A 818 -18.47 -0.89 3.50
N ASP A 819 -17.24 -0.40 3.37
CA ASP A 819 -16.14 -0.73 4.27
C ASP A 819 -16.47 -0.25 5.69
N ALA A 820 -16.96 0.99 5.84
CA ALA A 820 -17.35 1.53 7.14
C ALA A 820 -18.48 0.71 7.81
N LYS A 821 -19.50 0.26 7.05
CA LYS A 821 -20.56 -0.60 7.63
C LYS A 821 -20.00 -1.92 8.13
N THR A 822 -19.12 -2.54 7.33
CA THR A 822 -18.44 -3.78 7.70
C THR A 822 -17.65 -3.58 9.00
N ALA A 823 -16.89 -2.50 9.08
CA ALA A 823 -16.12 -2.16 10.27
C ALA A 823 -17.01 -1.88 11.49
N VAL A 824 -18.13 -1.17 11.35
CA VAL A 824 -19.07 -0.95 12.47
C VAL A 824 -19.61 -2.27 13.02
N TYR A 825 -20.04 -3.21 12.17
CA TYR A 825 -20.45 -4.53 12.65
C TYR A 825 -19.29 -5.28 13.33
N ALA A 826 -18.10 -5.22 12.75
CA ALA A 826 -16.92 -5.86 13.29
C ALA A 826 -16.52 -5.30 14.68
N LEU A 827 -16.54 -3.98 14.88
CA LEU A 827 -16.27 -3.34 16.17
C LEU A 827 -17.24 -3.82 17.26
N GLY A 828 -18.54 -3.87 16.96
CA GLY A 828 -19.55 -4.37 17.88
C GLY A 828 -19.30 -5.84 18.24
N MET A 829 -19.03 -6.68 17.23
CA MET A 829 -18.73 -8.10 17.44
C MET A 829 -17.39 -8.36 18.16
N LEU A 830 -16.40 -7.48 18.07
CA LEU A 830 -15.17 -7.61 18.85
C LEU A 830 -15.46 -7.40 20.35
N GLY A 831 -16.41 -6.50 20.67
CA GLY A 831 -16.70 -6.16 22.06
C GLY A 831 -15.56 -5.39 22.74
N ASP A 832 -14.66 -4.79 21.95
CA ASP A 832 -13.46 -4.12 22.42
C ASP A 832 -13.72 -2.62 22.64
N VAL A 833 -13.46 -2.13 23.85
CA VAL A 833 -13.76 -0.75 24.24
C VAL A 833 -13.00 0.29 23.41
N ARG A 834 -11.86 -0.07 22.82
CA ARG A 834 -11.05 0.83 21.97
C ARG A 834 -11.80 1.26 20.70
N GLY A 835 -12.83 0.52 20.28
CA GLY A 835 -13.72 0.89 19.17
C GLY A 835 -14.85 1.85 19.54
N ALA A 836 -15.08 2.10 20.83
CA ALA A 836 -16.26 2.81 21.32
C ALA A 836 -16.36 4.26 20.79
N GLU A 837 -15.27 5.01 20.86
CA GLU A 837 -15.24 6.42 20.42
C GLU A 837 -15.54 6.57 18.92
N ALA A 838 -15.04 5.65 18.09
CA ALA A 838 -15.31 5.68 16.66
C ALA A 838 -16.79 5.41 16.35
N LEU A 839 -17.42 4.46 17.06
CA LEU A 839 -18.85 4.19 16.96
C LEU A 839 -19.68 5.38 17.45
N LEU A 840 -19.32 5.97 18.60
CA LEU A 840 -20.02 7.09 19.20
C LEU A 840 -19.91 8.36 18.35
N ALA A 841 -18.75 8.64 17.75
CA ALA A 841 -18.56 9.73 16.81
C ALA A 841 -19.43 9.54 15.55
N ALA A 842 -19.41 8.35 14.95
CA ALA A 842 -20.27 8.04 13.80
C ALA A 842 -21.76 8.16 14.15
N PHE A 843 -22.15 7.73 15.36
CA PHE A 843 -23.50 7.91 15.87
C PHE A 843 -23.84 9.39 16.01
N ALA A 844 -23.02 10.21 16.68
CA ALA A 844 -23.24 11.63 16.88
C ALA A 844 -23.41 12.39 15.56
N ASP A 845 -22.64 12.01 14.54
CA ASP A 845 -22.73 12.59 13.19
C ASP A 845 -23.99 12.17 12.42
N GLY A 846 -24.79 11.24 12.96
CA GLY A 846 -26.01 10.75 12.31
C GLY A 846 -25.74 9.81 11.14
N TRP A 847 -24.53 9.25 11.07
CA TRP A 847 -24.18 8.29 10.03
C TRP A 847 -24.79 6.93 10.35
N LYS A 848 -25.76 6.50 9.55
CA LYS A 848 -26.44 5.18 9.63
C LYS A 848 -26.81 4.78 11.05
N PRO A 849 -27.62 5.60 11.75
CA PRO A 849 -27.84 5.44 13.19
C PRO A 849 -28.38 4.07 13.57
N GLY A 850 -29.16 3.40 12.71
CA GLY A 850 -29.62 2.03 12.97
C GLY A 850 -28.47 0.99 13.02
N VAL A 851 -27.54 1.06 12.06
CA VAL A 851 -26.37 0.14 12.01
C VAL A 851 -25.44 0.41 13.17
N VAL A 852 -25.17 1.68 13.46
CA VAL A 852 -24.29 2.07 14.56
C VAL A 852 -24.92 1.73 15.91
N ALA A 853 -26.22 1.98 16.11
CA ALA A 853 -26.92 1.62 17.34
C ALA A 853 -26.96 0.11 17.59
N GLU A 854 -27.06 -0.72 16.54
CA GLU A 854 -26.94 -2.18 16.66
C GLU A 854 -25.56 -2.58 17.18
N SER A 855 -24.51 -1.98 16.61
CA SER A 855 -23.13 -2.22 17.05
C SER A 855 -22.89 -1.74 18.48
N MET A 856 -23.42 -0.57 18.86
CA MET A 856 -23.38 -0.05 20.22
C MET A 856 -24.06 -1.00 21.22
N ARG A 857 -25.23 -1.55 20.86
CA ARG A 857 -25.92 -2.58 21.67
C ARG A 857 -25.09 -3.85 21.80
N THR A 858 -24.44 -4.27 20.73
CA THR A 858 -23.56 -5.46 20.71
C THR A 858 -22.31 -5.26 21.57
N LEU A 859 -21.73 -4.05 21.57
CA LEU A 859 -20.58 -3.70 22.42
C LEU A 859 -20.94 -3.77 23.91
N GLY A 860 -22.21 -3.50 24.24
CA GLY A 860 -22.78 -3.71 25.56
C GLY A 860 -22.12 -2.84 26.63
N LEU A 861 -21.88 -3.41 27.81
CA LEU A 861 -21.42 -2.68 29.00
C LEU A 861 -20.06 -1.99 28.83
N ALA A 862 -19.24 -2.40 27.84
CA ALA A 862 -18.01 -1.69 27.47
C ALA A 862 -18.28 -0.24 27.01
N LEU A 863 -19.48 0.03 26.50
CA LEU A 863 -19.88 1.35 26.05
C LEU A 863 -20.38 2.27 27.18
N LEU A 864 -20.59 1.76 28.40
CA LEU A 864 -21.19 2.56 29.49
C LEU A 864 -20.42 3.85 29.77
N GLN A 865 -19.12 3.76 30.04
CA GLN A 865 -18.29 4.92 30.33
C GLN A 865 -18.13 5.84 29.09
N PRO A 866 -17.81 5.33 27.89
CA PRO A 866 -17.75 6.16 26.68
C PRO A 866 -19.07 6.87 26.35
N ALA A 867 -20.22 6.21 26.49
CA ALA A 867 -21.53 6.82 26.23
C ALA A 867 -21.87 7.92 27.23
N LEU A 868 -21.48 7.74 28.51
CA LEU A 868 -21.61 8.79 29.52
C LEU A 868 -20.72 9.99 29.22
N ASN A 869 -19.46 9.77 28.80
CA ASN A 869 -18.54 10.84 28.38
C ASN A 869 -19.10 11.63 27.19
N LEU A 870 -19.68 10.95 26.20
CA LEU A 870 -20.34 11.61 25.07
C LEU A 870 -21.54 12.43 25.55
N ALA A 871 -22.37 11.88 26.44
CA ALA A 871 -23.55 12.58 26.95
C ALA A 871 -23.19 13.83 27.77
N GLU A 872 -22.09 13.81 28.52
CA GLU A 872 -21.57 14.97 29.25
C GLU A 872 -21.01 16.04 28.31
N SER A 873 -20.18 15.63 27.35
CA SER A 873 -19.52 16.56 26.42
C SER A 873 -20.46 17.11 25.34
N ARG A 874 -21.51 16.36 24.98
CA ARG A 874 -22.48 16.69 23.93
C ARG A 874 -23.92 16.34 24.35
N PRO A 875 -24.52 17.05 25.31
CA PRO A 875 -25.85 16.71 25.83
C PRO A 875 -26.96 16.62 24.77
N GLU A 876 -26.80 17.27 23.61
CA GLU A 876 -27.74 17.23 22.49
C GLU A 876 -27.91 15.83 21.89
N VAL A 877 -26.93 14.93 22.06
CA VAL A 877 -27.04 13.55 21.55
C VAL A 877 -28.12 12.74 22.28
N LEU A 878 -28.52 13.17 23.48
CA LEU A 878 -29.57 12.53 24.29
C LEU A 878 -30.97 12.67 23.70
N GLU A 879 -31.17 13.57 22.73
CA GLU A 879 -32.46 13.66 22.01
C GLU A 879 -32.73 12.39 21.19
N ARG A 880 -31.67 11.68 20.79
CA ARG A 880 -31.77 10.45 20.00
C ARG A 880 -32.18 9.27 20.88
N GLN A 881 -33.34 8.68 20.59
CA GLN A 881 -33.88 7.54 21.34
C GLN A 881 -32.92 6.34 21.39
N ALA A 882 -32.17 6.08 20.32
CA ALA A 882 -31.24 4.97 20.25
C ALA A 882 -30.13 5.04 21.32
N LEU A 883 -29.64 6.22 21.67
CA LEU A 883 -28.64 6.38 22.74
C LEU A 883 -29.28 6.19 24.12
N ARG A 884 -30.44 6.82 24.36
CA ARG A 884 -31.19 6.66 25.62
C ARG A 884 -31.57 5.19 25.88
N GLY A 885 -32.03 4.49 24.85
CA GLY A 885 -32.40 3.07 24.95
C GLY A 885 -31.24 2.15 25.34
N LEU A 886 -29.98 2.54 25.14
CA LEU A 886 -28.84 1.75 25.64
C LEU A 886 -28.83 1.68 27.17
N PHE A 887 -29.19 2.77 27.84
CA PHE A 887 -29.19 2.84 29.31
C PHE A 887 -30.33 2.03 29.95
N GLU A 888 -31.38 1.73 29.20
CA GLU A 888 -32.40 0.76 29.59
C GLU A 888 -31.83 -0.67 29.60
N THR A 889 -30.95 -1.00 28.65
CA THR A 889 -30.37 -2.34 28.50
C THR A 889 -29.20 -2.63 29.44
N PHE A 890 -28.58 -1.61 30.04
CA PHE A 890 -27.45 -1.81 30.94
C PHE A 890 -27.89 -2.42 32.28
N PRO A 891 -27.11 -3.35 32.86
CA PRO A 891 -27.40 -3.90 34.17
C PRO A 891 -27.48 -2.82 35.25
N THR A 892 -28.52 -2.90 36.09
CA THR A 892 -28.86 -1.90 37.11
C THR A 892 -27.70 -1.55 38.05
N ALA A 893 -27.00 -2.56 38.58
CA ALA A 893 -25.94 -2.33 39.58
C ALA A 893 -24.71 -1.60 39.01
N PRO A 894 -24.08 -2.05 37.89
CA PRO A 894 -23.01 -1.30 37.22
C PRO A 894 -23.41 0.12 36.82
N LEU A 895 -24.61 0.30 36.26
CA LEU A 895 -25.09 1.61 35.84
C LEU A 895 -25.26 2.57 37.02
N ALA A 896 -25.86 2.09 38.13
CA ALA A 896 -25.98 2.88 39.35
C ALA A 896 -24.63 3.24 39.95
N LYS A 897 -23.70 2.28 40.06
CA LYS A 897 -22.34 2.49 40.57
C LYS A 897 -21.62 3.60 39.80
N GLU A 898 -21.64 3.53 38.47
CA GLU A 898 -20.96 4.50 37.61
C GLU A 898 -21.61 5.90 37.68
N LEU A 899 -22.94 5.99 37.60
CA LEU A 899 -23.64 7.28 37.67
C LEU A 899 -23.46 7.96 39.04
N LEU A 900 -23.53 7.20 40.14
CA LEU A 900 -23.29 7.73 41.48
C LEU A 900 -21.84 8.19 41.63
N ALA A 901 -20.87 7.41 41.15
CA ALA A 901 -19.46 7.81 41.16
C ALA A 901 -19.21 9.12 40.39
N ARG A 902 -19.91 9.34 39.26
CA ARG A 902 -19.83 10.60 38.51
C ARG A 902 -20.50 11.78 39.20
N VAL A 903 -21.60 11.53 39.93
CA VAL A 903 -22.21 12.55 40.80
C VAL A 903 -21.19 13.00 41.85
N GLU A 904 -20.54 12.05 42.55
CA GLU A 904 -19.51 12.36 43.55
C GLU A 904 -18.31 13.08 42.92
N ALA A 905 -17.81 12.63 41.77
CA ALA A 905 -16.67 13.25 41.08
C ALA A 905 -16.99 14.67 40.56
N SER A 906 -18.26 14.99 40.37
CA SER A 906 -18.71 16.33 39.95
C SER A 906 -18.91 17.29 41.12
N LEU A 907 -18.76 16.83 42.38
CA LEU A 907 -18.85 17.70 43.54
C LEU A 907 -17.74 18.77 43.47
N GLY A 908 -18.14 20.03 43.45
CA GLY A 908 -17.24 21.18 43.31
C GLY A 908 -16.91 21.57 41.87
N HIS A 909 -17.42 20.86 40.86
CA HIS A 909 -17.31 21.29 39.47
C HIS A 909 -18.29 22.46 39.19
N PRO A 910 -17.91 23.51 38.44
CA PRO A 910 -18.80 24.65 38.15
C PRO A 910 -20.10 24.22 37.46
N ASP A 911 -20.02 23.22 36.58
CA ASP A 911 -21.16 22.71 35.80
C ASP A 911 -21.94 21.57 36.50
N LEU A 912 -21.90 21.47 37.84
CA LEU A 912 -22.53 20.38 38.59
C LEU A 912 -24.02 20.20 38.25
N VAL A 913 -24.78 21.31 38.13
CA VAL A 913 -26.23 21.27 37.88
C VAL A 913 -26.52 20.69 36.49
N ASP A 914 -25.78 21.13 35.47
CA ASP A 914 -25.95 20.66 34.09
C ASP A 914 -25.58 19.18 33.95
N ARG A 915 -24.47 18.76 34.58
CA ARG A 915 -24.07 17.34 34.63
C ARG A 915 -25.08 16.50 35.39
N ALA A 916 -25.59 16.96 36.53
CA ALA A 916 -26.62 16.28 37.30
C ALA A 916 -27.92 16.10 36.49
N ALA A 917 -28.31 17.08 35.67
CA ALA A 917 -29.44 16.95 34.75
C ALA A 917 -29.22 15.85 33.71
N VAL A 918 -28.02 15.77 33.13
CA VAL A 918 -27.62 14.68 32.20
C VAL A 918 -27.71 13.32 32.91
N TYR A 919 -27.12 13.19 34.10
CA TYR A 919 -27.11 11.94 34.86
C TYR A 919 -28.52 11.48 35.21
N LEU A 920 -29.39 12.39 35.66
CA LEU A 920 -30.77 12.06 35.99
C LEU A 920 -31.57 11.65 34.74
N LYS A 921 -31.37 12.31 33.59
CA LYS A 921 -32.04 11.97 32.32
C LYS A 921 -31.67 10.55 31.85
N LEU A 922 -30.41 10.16 32.02
CA LEU A 922 -29.91 8.82 31.72
C LEU A 922 -30.37 7.79 32.75
N ALA A 923 -30.26 8.09 34.04
CA ALA A 923 -30.71 7.22 35.13
C ALA A 923 -32.20 6.90 35.02
N ALA A 924 -33.01 7.87 34.61
CA ALA A 924 -34.46 7.70 34.43
C ALA A 924 -34.85 6.68 33.35
N GLN A 925 -33.92 6.24 32.48
CA GLN A 925 -34.18 5.14 31.54
C GLN A 925 -34.26 3.78 32.24
N ASN A 926 -33.75 3.66 33.47
CA ASN A 926 -33.87 2.47 34.32
C ASN A 926 -34.49 2.86 35.66
N ALA A 927 -35.73 2.43 35.93
CA ALA A 927 -36.50 2.87 37.09
C ALA A 927 -35.79 2.68 38.45
N ALA A 928 -35.04 1.58 38.62
CA ALA A 928 -34.32 1.31 39.86
C ALA A 928 -33.10 2.21 40.04
N VAL A 929 -32.37 2.49 38.95
CA VAL A 929 -31.23 3.42 38.98
C VAL A 929 -31.71 4.86 39.13
N GLY A 930 -32.77 5.24 38.41
CA GLY A 930 -33.39 6.56 38.48
C GLY A 930 -33.72 6.96 39.91
N LYS A 931 -34.33 6.06 40.70
CA LYS A 931 -34.63 6.31 42.12
C LYS A 931 -33.37 6.55 42.96
N GLN A 932 -32.33 5.73 42.78
CA GLN A 932 -31.09 5.86 43.54
C GLN A 932 -30.37 7.18 43.23
N VAL A 933 -30.23 7.51 41.95
CA VAL A 933 -29.56 8.74 41.51
C VAL A 933 -30.39 9.96 41.90
N ALA A 934 -31.72 9.93 41.74
CA ALA A 934 -32.60 11.03 42.14
C ALA A 934 -32.53 11.32 43.64
N ALA A 935 -32.52 10.28 44.47
CA ALA A 935 -32.37 10.43 45.92
C ALA A 935 -31.04 11.11 46.26
N ARG A 936 -29.93 10.61 45.69
CA ARG A 936 -28.60 11.18 45.95
C ARG A 936 -28.47 12.63 45.46
N LEU A 937 -29.04 12.96 44.30
CA LEU A 937 -29.02 14.32 43.77
C LEU A 937 -29.81 15.30 44.65
N LEU A 938 -30.94 14.89 45.25
CA LEU A 938 -31.72 15.76 46.13
C LEU A 938 -31.01 16.10 47.45
N GLU A 939 -30.05 15.29 47.88
CA GLU A 939 -29.21 15.59 49.04
C GLU A 939 -28.21 16.73 48.77
N LEU A 940 -27.94 17.06 47.50
CA LEU A 940 -26.98 18.10 47.12
C LEU A 940 -27.63 19.49 47.17
N PRO A 941 -27.09 20.45 47.95
CA PRO A 941 -27.67 21.79 48.08
C PRO A 941 -27.82 22.52 46.74
N ALA A 942 -26.83 22.40 45.86
CA ALA A 942 -26.84 23.02 44.53
C ALA A 942 -28.00 22.51 43.65
N VAL A 943 -28.35 21.23 43.75
CA VAL A 943 -29.43 20.62 42.99
C VAL A 943 -30.79 20.92 43.62
N SER A 944 -30.89 20.87 44.95
CA SER A 944 -32.12 21.26 45.66
C SER A 944 -32.47 22.74 45.50
N GLY A 945 -31.47 23.60 45.28
CA GLY A 945 -31.66 25.02 44.94
C GLY A 945 -32.16 25.28 43.52
N ASP A 946 -31.90 24.37 42.57
CA ASP A 946 -32.42 24.44 41.20
C ASP A 946 -33.85 23.89 41.14
N LYS A 947 -34.84 24.78 40.97
CA LYS A 947 -36.26 24.40 40.98
C LYS A 947 -36.63 23.40 39.86
N ALA A 948 -35.99 23.48 38.70
CA ALA A 948 -36.32 22.63 37.57
C ALA A 948 -35.78 21.22 37.77
N LEU A 949 -34.50 21.10 38.14
CA LEU A 949 -33.84 19.83 38.37
C LEU A 949 -34.38 19.12 39.62
N ALA A 950 -34.61 19.84 40.73
CA ALA A 950 -35.23 19.27 41.92
C ALA A 950 -36.64 18.73 41.65
N ARG A 951 -37.44 19.41 40.82
CA ARG A 951 -38.76 18.94 40.41
C ARG A 951 -38.67 17.68 39.56
N LEU A 952 -37.70 17.62 38.65
CA LEU A 952 -37.45 16.43 37.82
C LEU A 952 -37.01 15.24 38.67
N ALA A 953 -36.09 15.46 39.63
CA ALA A 953 -35.60 14.43 40.53
C ALA A 953 -36.73 13.85 41.40
N LYS A 954 -37.57 14.71 41.99
CA LYS A 954 -38.77 14.29 42.74
C LYS A 954 -39.72 13.45 41.89
N LYS A 955 -39.94 13.85 40.63
CA LYS A 955 -40.79 13.10 39.70
C LYS A 955 -40.22 11.70 39.40
N VAL A 956 -38.90 11.56 39.30
CA VAL A 956 -38.23 10.26 39.07
C VAL A 956 -38.23 9.39 40.34
N LEU A 957 -38.14 10.01 41.52
CA LEU A 957 -38.17 9.32 42.81
C LEU A 957 -39.55 8.68 43.10
N GLY A 958 -40.63 9.35 42.69
CA GLY A 958 -42.02 8.94 42.89
C GLY A 958 -42.71 9.83 43.91
#